data_AF-A0A238Y8J3-F1
#
_entry.id   AF-A0A238Y8J3-F1
#
_cell.length_a   1.000
_cell.length_b   1.000
_cell.length_c   1.000
_cell.angle_alpha   90.00
_cell.angle_beta   90.00
_cell.angle_gamma   90.00
#
_symmetry.space_group_name_H-M   'P 1'
#
loop_
_entity.id
_entity.type
_entity.pdbx_description
1 polymer ?
#
loop_
_entity_poly.entity_id
_entity_poly.type
_entity_poly.pdbx_seq_one_letter_code
_entity_poly.pdbx_strand_id
1 'polypeptide(L)'
;MIHVKFSSPALMGQPVRMIVTQGRVSRSLSIDAFGMDKLPSPDPDPDIVPVPDPDTIPGGQTETPPPPVDTGKATLTLSARRGDQQIAPEGVAFFAEVSGFDAQKPTDGSVYDPTMHDIAYVWNFGDAGATHTAPQNMLSEWRDANTGYGPFPAHVFTKPGTYAVTCIATEKSSGKVASATLSFTVQDPEAVFTAATTVVCASSGNYAGAPAHDVANRTTTWPAAIARLKALKSLGQPCRLLFRGGDQFEMTANNYVGNAYHNLYVSSFGTGRATVKISSGSFAFQIWGSLPVSGASVSRLAFVGPWDSTTEARDPAYAATTNPGAVSIEGGFGTVHDCTATGCYTAFSNGSWSGLTAIFSNCQATNWEDYGLYVVGEKPVSPSDPLTGYVGVLGCRLHQAANALQGANGKSVTDRGNRHGTLRMHAQGYHYVDALDGFSRNGWGASAGVPVDQNIIRDHRNDPKSRAFFSRIMGEGGSQGYGNGAAIGEGHAASNTVIDKFLFMGSARTQNAIGISGTAVTVRNGIVHRPNVGTGAGTADSSITLADGQPVDFAAAALTEPVRVYNVTIVNEMDDTQQARNGQGATAWTPVDIRPGVYADGMAQVANIVVHRPNFTGGFVGDGPLNSARLGLVPRYLGYRWKNHAASSLGDKLVMDTSFATPADPWSLWRPAPGAKAIGSATGLVAHDDLLGNVRPPAASRGAVEPA
;
A
#
# COMPACT_ATOMS: atom_id res chain seq x y z
N MET A 1 -18.17 -40.73 31.75
CA MET A 1 -17.14 -40.40 32.76
C MET A 1 -15.86 -40.17 31.98
N ILE A 2 -15.33 -38.93 31.95
CA ILE A 2 -14.10 -38.60 31.22
C ILE A 2 -12.98 -38.52 32.26
N HIS A 3 -11.94 -39.34 32.13
CA HIS A 3 -10.75 -39.24 32.96
C HIS A 3 -9.72 -38.37 32.23
N VAL A 4 -9.40 -37.21 32.79
CA VAL A 4 -8.36 -36.30 32.26
C VAL A 4 -7.16 -36.37 33.19
N LYS A 5 -5.98 -36.69 32.67
CA LYS A 5 -4.71 -36.72 33.42
C LYS A 5 -3.81 -35.62 32.89
N PHE A 6 -3.46 -34.66 33.75
CA PHE A 6 -2.49 -33.61 33.41
C PHE A 6 -1.08 -34.11 33.78
N SER A 7 -0.14 -34.08 32.84
CA SER A 7 1.23 -34.57 33.03
C SER A 7 2.29 -33.45 32.96
N SER A 8 1.87 -32.18 32.89
CA SER A 8 2.78 -31.03 32.81
C SER A 8 2.84 -30.26 34.14
N PRO A 9 4.04 -30.05 34.73
CA PRO A 9 4.22 -29.18 35.88
C PRO A 9 3.80 -27.72 35.63
N ALA A 10 3.79 -27.28 34.36
CA ALA A 10 3.52 -25.88 33.98
C ALA A 10 2.05 -25.44 34.12
N LEU A 11 1.13 -26.37 34.41
CA LEU A 11 -0.30 -26.09 34.59
C LEU A 11 -0.73 -26.10 36.07
N MET A 12 0.18 -26.35 37.01
CA MET A 12 -0.15 -26.32 38.43
C MET A 12 -0.36 -24.87 38.91
N GLY A 13 -1.58 -24.53 39.33
CA GLY A 13 -1.92 -23.23 39.94
C GLY A 13 -2.62 -22.21 39.02
N GLN A 14 -2.80 -22.51 37.73
CA GLN A 14 -3.57 -21.66 36.80
C GLN A 14 -5.02 -22.19 36.68
N PRO A 15 -6.05 -21.32 36.65
CA PRO A 15 -7.43 -21.76 36.39
C PRO A 15 -7.52 -22.31 34.96
N VAL A 16 -7.84 -23.60 34.83
CA VAL A 16 -8.00 -24.26 33.53
C VAL A 16 -9.46 -24.24 33.13
N ARG A 17 -9.77 -23.61 31.98
CA ARG A 17 -11.11 -23.64 31.40
C ARG A 17 -11.22 -24.76 30.36
N MET A 18 -11.98 -25.81 30.67
CA MET A 18 -12.34 -26.83 29.68
C MET A 18 -13.62 -26.43 28.94
N ILE A 19 -13.55 -26.41 27.61
CA ILE A 19 -14.73 -26.29 26.74
C ILE A 19 -14.98 -27.67 26.14
N VAL A 20 -16.13 -28.26 26.47
CA VAL A 20 -16.56 -29.52 25.86
C VAL A 20 -17.65 -29.20 24.84
N THR A 21 -17.41 -29.55 23.58
CA THR A 21 -18.35 -29.31 22.48
C THR A 21 -18.97 -30.64 22.05
N GLN A 22 -20.31 -30.71 22.04
CA GLN A 22 -21.04 -31.82 21.44
C GLN A 22 -22.11 -31.24 20.50
N GLY A 23 -21.85 -31.28 19.19
CA GLY A 23 -22.71 -30.63 18.20
C GLY A 23 -22.69 -29.09 18.32
N ARG A 24 -23.86 -28.44 18.22
CA ARG A 24 -23.99 -26.96 18.22
C ARG A 24 -24.13 -26.32 19.62
N VAL A 25 -23.94 -27.06 20.70
CA VAL A 25 -24.07 -26.54 22.08
C VAL A 25 -22.73 -26.65 22.81
N SER A 26 -22.31 -25.55 23.42
CA SER A 26 -21.12 -25.47 24.29
C SER A 26 -21.55 -25.19 25.73
N ARG A 27 -20.93 -25.88 26.69
CA ARG A 27 -21.04 -25.55 28.14
C ARG A 27 -19.65 -25.47 28.75
N SER A 28 -19.44 -24.49 29.63
CA SER A 28 -18.19 -24.30 30.36
C SER A 28 -18.31 -24.80 31.79
N LEU A 29 -17.28 -25.50 32.26
CA LEU A 29 -17.09 -25.89 33.65
C LEU A 29 -15.77 -25.27 34.14
N SER A 30 -15.81 -24.58 35.29
CA SER A 30 -14.62 -24.05 35.98
C SER A 30 -14.35 -24.86 37.23
N ILE A 31 -13.09 -25.17 37.49
CA ILE A 31 -12.62 -25.88 38.69
C ILE A 31 -11.48 -25.06 39.28
N ASP A 32 -11.61 -24.62 40.54
CA ASP A 32 -10.59 -23.83 41.24
C ASP A 32 -9.54 -24.74 41.89
N ALA A 33 -8.26 -24.34 41.83
CA ALA A 33 -7.13 -25.14 42.33
C ALA A 33 -6.79 -24.83 43.80
N PHE A 34 -6.46 -25.87 44.58
CA PHE A 34 -5.94 -25.80 45.95
C PHE A 34 -4.48 -25.29 45.98
N GLY A 35 -4.16 -24.41 46.94
CA GLY A 35 -2.86 -23.77 47.08
C GLY A 35 -1.81 -24.58 47.88
N MET A 36 -0.53 -24.37 47.55
CA MET A 36 0.60 -24.66 48.44
C MET A 36 1.68 -23.57 48.36
N ASP A 37 2.31 -23.32 49.50
CA ASP A 37 3.19 -22.20 49.84
C ASP A 37 4.59 -22.23 49.20
N LYS A 38 5.21 -21.03 49.16
CA LYS A 38 6.48 -20.63 48.52
C LYS A 38 7.74 -21.22 49.17
N LEU A 39 8.79 -21.43 48.37
CA LEU A 39 10.20 -21.42 48.78
C LEU A 39 11.00 -20.40 47.94
N PRO A 40 12.01 -19.70 48.51
CA PRO A 40 12.72 -18.59 47.86
C PRO A 40 13.96 -19.05 47.07
N SER A 41 14.35 -18.30 46.02
CA SER A 41 15.61 -18.48 45.27
C SER A 41 16.71 -17.52 45.78
N PRO A 42 18.00 -17.86 45.58
CA PRO A 42 19.12 -16.98 45.91
C PRO A 42 19.63 -16.17 44.70
N ASP A 43 20.14 -14.97 45.00
CA ASP A 43 20.94 -14.06 44.15
C ASP A 43 22.30 -14.66 43.74
N PRO A 44 22.94 -14.11 42.68
CA PRO A 44 24.21 -13.43 42.94
C PRO A 44 24.52 -12.17 42.10
N ASP A 45 25.04 -11.17 42.83
CA ASP A 45 26.13 -10.18 42.65
C ASP A 45 26.64 -9.65 41.27
N PRO A 46 27.19 -8.40 41.23
CA PRO A 46 27.33 -7.57 40.04
C PRO A 46 28.77 -7.35 39.49
N ASP A 47 28.80 -6.60 38.39
CA ASP A 47 29.84 -5.69 37.89
C ASP A 47 31.16 -6.22 37.27
N ILE A 48 31.29 -6.00 35.95
CA ILE A 48 32.54 -5.51 35.30
C ILE A 48 32.17 -4.56 34.15
N VAL A 49 32.66 -3.32 34.19
CA VAL A 49 32.58 -2.31 33.12
C VAL A 49 33.99 -2.07 32.53
N PRO A 50 34.17 -2.01 31.20
CA PRO A 50 35.34 -1.40 30.58
C PRO A 50 35.03 -0.02 29.96
N VAL A 51 35.98 0.91 30.16
CA VAL A 51 36.01 2.28 29.62
C VAL A 51 36.40 2.28 28.13
N PRO A 52 35.78 3.12 27.25
CA PRO A 52 36.11 3.18 25.84
C PRO A 52 37.16 4.24 25.45
N ASP A 53 37.77 3.94 24.31
CA ASP A 53 38.83 4.59 23.54
C ASP A 53 38.47 6.02 23.04
N PRO A 54 39.36 7.02 23.11
CA PRO A 54 39.05 8.39 22.69
C PRO A 54 39.55 8.66 21.27
N ASP A 55 38.78 8.30 20.23
CA ASP A 55 38.96 8.85 18.87
C ASP A 55 37.74 8.60 17.97
N THR A 56 36.66 9.37 18.17
CA THR A 56 35.61 9.56 17.14
C THR A 56 34.96 10.96 17.20
N ILE A 57 34.92 11.60 16.03
CA ILE A 57 34.31 12.91 15.70
C ILE A 57 32.78 12.85 15.89
N PRO A 58 32.09 13.91 16.39
CA PRO A 58 30.68 13.82 16.74
C PRO A 58 29.76 13.85 15.51
N GLY A 59 29.23 12.68 15.16
CA GLY A 59 27.94 12.59 14.46
C GLY A 59 26.83 12.85 15.47
N GLY A 60 25.88 13.72 15.14
CA GLY A 60 24.74 14.03 15.99
C GLY A 60 23.94 12.76 16.30
N GLN A 61 24.09 12.26 17.53
CA GLN A 61 23.18 11.29 18.08
C GLN A 61 21.86 12.01 18.34
N THR A 62 20.82 11.62 17.60
CA THR A 62 19.45 11.78 18.05
C THR A 62 19.33 11.01 19.35
N GLU A 63 19.36 11.71 20.49
CA GLU A 63 18.95 11.12 21.76
C GLU A 63 17.57 10.51 21.55
N THR A 64 17.46 9.19 21.71
CA THR A 64 16.17 8.51 21.81
C THR A 64 15.39 9.23 22.92
N PRO A 65 14.21 9.80 22.63
CA PRO A 65 13.38 10.40 23.67
C PRO A 65 13.16 9.37 24.79
N PRO A 66 13.07 9.80 26.06
CA PRO A 66 12.72 8.90 27.14
C PRO A 66 11.43 8.15 26.78
N PRO A 67 11.33 6.84 27.10
CA PRO A 67 10.13 6.07 26.83
C PRO A 67 8.94 6.76 27.48
N PRO A 68 7.80 6.91 26.77
CA PRO A 68 6.61 7.53 27.33
C PRO A 68 6.20 6.87 28.64
N VAL A 69 5.92 7.70 29.66
CA VAL A 69 5.44 7.22 30.96
C VAL A 69 4.04 6.64 30.77
N ASP A 70 3.90 5.34 30.98
CA ASP A 70 2.60 4.66 30.99
C ASP A 70 1.71 5.25 32.10
N THR A 71 0.64 5.95 31.73
CA THR A 71 -0.32 6.51 32.68
C THR A 71 -1.25 5.44 33.30
N GLY A 72 -1.04 4.16 32.96
CA GLY A 72 -1.58 2.99 33.66
C GLY A 72 -3.04 2.65 33.37
N LYS A 73 -3.63 3.13 32.26
CA LYS A 73 -5.05 2.86 31.90
C LYS A 73 -5.30 2.44 30.46
N ALA A 74 -4.40 2.78 29.52
CA ALA A 74 -4.51 2.37 28.14
C ALA A 74 -3.81 1.03 27.93
N THR A 75 -4.37 0.16 27.09
CA THR A 75 -3.72 -1.11 26.73
C THR A 75 -3.67 -1.27 25.22
N LEU A 76 -2.66 -2.02 24.78
CA LEU A 76 -2.43 -2.39 23.39
C LEU A 76 -2.16 -3.89 23.33
N THR A 77 -2.83 -4.59 22.41
CA THR A 77 -2.60 -6.01 22.11
C THR A 77 -2.28 -6.14 20.64
N LEU A 78 -1.28 -6.95 20.31
CA LEU A 78 -0.89 -7.22 18.93
C LEU A 78 -1.30 -8.63 18.51
N SER A 79 -1.70 -8.76 17.25
CA SER A 79 -1.87 -10.05 16.60
C SER A 79 -1.29 -10.01 15.19
N ALA A 80 -1.03 -11.18 14.62
CA ALA A 80 -0.53 -11.31 13.26
C ALA A 80 -1.32 -12.36 12.49
N ARG A 81 -1.55 -12.07 11.21
CA ARG A 81 -2.04 -13.03 10.21
C ARG A 81 -0.87 -13.41 9.31
N ARG A 82 -0.63 -14.71 9.22
CA ARG A 82 0.50 -15.32 8.53
C ARG A 82 0.02 -16.51 7.69
N GLY A 83 0.78 -16.88 6.68
CA GLY A 83 0.57 -18.13 5.97
C GLY A 83 1.18 -19.31 6.72
N ASP A 84 0.67 -20.52 6.49
CA ASP A 84 1.22 -21.76 7.09
C ASP A 84 2.66 -22.08 6.69
N GLN A 85 3.22 -21.37 5.70
CA GLN A 85 4.61 -21.50 5.29
C GLN A 85 5.56 -21.10 6.41
N GLN A 86 5.41 -19.86 6.86
CA GLN A 86 6.37 -19.24 7.76
C GLN A 86 7.82 -19.28 7.23
N ILE A 87 8.03 -19.09 5.90
CA ILE A 87 9.33 -19.22 5.21
C ILE A 87 9.71 -17.91 4.53
N ALA A 88 10.96 -17.49 4.67
CA ALA A 88 11.47 -16.28 4.01
C ALA A 88 11.54 -16.40 2.46
N PRO A 89 11.10 -15.40 1.67
CA PRO A 89 10.46 -14.17 2.12
C PRO A 89 9.00 -14.40 2.56
N GLU A 90 8.66 -13.96 3.76
CA GLU A 90 7.31 -14.11 4.33
C GLU A 90 6.65 -12.76 4.51
N GLY A 91 5.49 -12.55 3.86
CA GLY A 91 4.59 -11.46 4.22
C GLY A 91 3.81 -11.76 5.49
N VAL A 92 3.69 -10.77 6.37
CA VAL A 92 2.91 -10.84 7.60
C VAL A 92 2.05 -9.59 7.70
N ALA A 93 0.76 -9.76 8.00
CA ALA A 93 -0.15 -8.66 8.32
C ALA A 93 -0.32 -8.58 9.84
N PHE A 94 -0.16 -7.41 10.41
CA PHE A 94 -0.27 -7.16 11.85
C PHE A 94 -1.57 -6.41 12.16
N PHE A 95 -2.03 -6.52 13.40
CA PHE A 95 -3.21 -5.80 13.90
C PHE A 95 -2.95 -5.32 15.32
N ALA A 96 -3.21 -4.04 15.57
CA ALA A 96 -3.20 -3.42 16.88
C ALA A 96 -4.64 -3.26 17.38
N GLU A 97 -4.88 -3.77 18.58
CA GLU A 97 -6.14 -3.63 19.30
C GLU A 97 -5.90 -2.82 20.57
N VAL A 98 -6.65 -1.74 20.74
CA VAL A 98 -6.46 -0.78 21.83
C VAL A 98 -7.67 -0.72 22.76
N SER A 99 -7.43 -0.43 24.04
CA SER A 99 -8.49 -0.11 25.00
C SER A 99 -8.03 0.96 26.00
N GLY A 100 -8.97 1.65 26.66
CA GLY A 100 -8.67 2.67 27.67
C GLY A 100 -8.22 4.04 27.15
N PHE A 101 -8.12 4.23 25.82
CA PHE A 101 -7.98 5.53 25.15
C PHE A 101 -9.27 6.36 25.22
N ASP A 102 -9.25 7.65 24.88
CA ASP A 102 -10.50 8.44 24.78
C ASP A 102 -11.23 8.16 23.47
N ALA A 103 -10.48 7.99 22.38
CA ALA A 103 -10.95 7.41 21.14
C ALA A 103 -11.37 5.95 21.36
N GLN A 104 -12.62 5.65 21.05
CA GLN A 104 -13.24 4.34 21.22
C GLN A 104 -13.82 3.85 19.89
N LYS A 105 -13.83 2.53 19.71
CA LYS A 105 -14.51 1.92 18.55
C LYS A 105 -16.01 2.27 18.60
N PRO A 106 -16.64 2.52 17.45
CA PRO A 106 -18.04 2.90 17.41
C PRO A 106 -18.94 1.75 17.88
N THR A 107 -19.95 2.08 18.71
CA THR A 107 -20.96 1.12 19.20
C THR A 107 -22.37 1.46 18.73
N ASP A 108 -22.55 2.59 18.08
CA ASP A 108 -23.83 3.16 17.62
C ASP A 108 -24.13 2.84 16.14
N GLY A 109 -23.29 2.02 15.51
CA GLY A 109 -23.40 1.69 14.09
C GLY A 109 -22.77 2.72 13.15
N SER A 110 -22.13 3.76 13.69
CA SER A 110 -21.29 4.65 12.86
C SER A 110 -20.16 3.87 12.20
N VAL A 111 -19.81 4.32 11.00
CA VAL A 111 -18.73 3.73 10.23
C VAL A 111 -17.41 4.27 10.73
N TYR A 112 -17.29 5.57 10.96
CA TYR A 112 -16.04 6.19 11.42
C TYR A 112 -15.54 5.54 12.72
N ASP A 113 -14.31 5.05 12.70
CA ASP A 113 -13.64 4.41 13.82
C ASP A 113 -12.57 5.34 14.42
N PRO A 114 -12.88 6.11 15.49
CA PRO A 114 -11.91 7.01 16.11
C PRO A 114 -10.59 6.34 16.49
N THR A 115 -10.58 5.05 16.82
CA THR A 115 -9.33 4.36 17.16
C THR A 115 -8.37 4.29 15.98
N MET A 116 -8.88 4.22 14.76
CA MET A 116 -8.06 4.23 13.55
C MET A 116 -7.59 5.64 13.16
N HIS A 117 -8.41 6.65 13.43
CA HIS A 117 -8.19 8.00 12.93
C HIS A 117 -7.44 8.91 13.91
N ASP A 118 -7.69 8.77 15.22
CA ASP A 118 -7.27 9.72 16.24
C ASP A 118 -6.08 9.21 17.08
N ILE A 119 -5.76 7.92 16.98
CA ILE A 119 -4.59 7.30 17.60
C ILE A 119 -3.48 7.13 16.54
N ALA A 120 -2.27 7.57 16.89
CA ALA A 120 -1.07 7.32 16.11
C ALA A 120 -0.48 5.96 16.48
N TYR A 121 -0.18 5.14 15.47
CA TYR A 121 0.46 3.85 15.64
C TYR A 121 1.80 3.87 14.91
N VAL A 122 2.88 3.57 15.62
CA VAL A 122 4.23 3.45 15.06
C VAL A 122 4.76 2.07 15.37
N TRP A 123 5.17 1.36 14.32
CA TRP A 123 5.66 -0.01 14.39
C TRP A 123 7.15 -0.05 14.13
N ASN A 124 7.84 -0.92 14.86
CA ASN A 124 9.19 -1.39 14.57
C ASN A 124 9.11 -2.90 14.36
N PHE A 125 9.47 -3.39 13.18
CA PHE A 125 9.33 -4.81 12.83
C PHE A 125 10.46 -5.70 13.38
N GLY A 126 11.48 -5.12 14.02
CA GLY A 126 12.65 -5.86 14.50
C GLY A 126 13.52 -6.44 13.37
N ASP A 127 13.36 -5.95 12.14
CA ASP A 127 14.08 -6.35 10.92
C ASP A 127 15.05 -5.23 10.50
N ALA A 128 16.05 -4.98 11.35
CA ALA A 128 16.98 -3.87 11.19
C ALA A 128 17.69 -3.90 9.82
N GLY A 129 17.69 -2.76 9.14
CA GLY A 129 18.29 -2.60 7.80
C GLY A 129 17.41 -3.07 6.65
N ALA A 130 16.16 -3.50 6.90
CA ALA A 130 15.18 -3.73 5.84
C ALA A 130 14.89 -2.42 5.09
N THR A 131 14.88 -2.47 3.76
CA THR A 131 14.66 -1.28 2.92
C THR A 131 13.72 -1.54 1.75
N HIS A 132 12.99 -0.50 1.35
CA HIS A 132 12.21 -0.48 0.12
C HIS A 132 13.10 -0.13 -1.07
N THR A 133 13.24 -1.08 -1.99
CA THR A 133 14.22 -1.01 -3.09
C THR A 133 13.60 -0.73 -4.46
N ALA A 134 12.32 -1.04 -4.65
CA ALA A 134 11.63 -0.79 -5.92
C ALA A 134 11.32 0.70 -6.19
N PRO A 135 10.94 1.54 -5.19
CA PRO A 135 10.62 2.94 -5.42
C PRO A 135 11.82 3.71 -5.96
N GLN A 136 11.60 4.55 -6.98
CA GLN A 136 12.62 5.43 -7.55
C GLN A 136 12.49 6.85 -6.99
N ASN A 137 11.28 7.43 -7.07
CA ASN A 137 10.98 8.74 -6.51
C ASN A 137 10.41 8.54 -5.11
N MET A 138 11.28 8.52 -4.11
CA MET A 138 10.92 8.29 -2.71
C MET A 138 11.84 9.10 -1.81
N LEU A 139 11.26 9.74 -0.79
CA LEU A 139 12.03 10.36 0.29
C LEU A 139 12.92 9.30 0.95
N SER A 140 14.15 9.67 1.29
CA SER A 140 15.12 8.76 1.92
C SER A 140 14.57 8.12 3.20
N GLU A 141 13.89 8.93 4.01
CA GLU A 141 13.28 8.59 5.29
C GLU A 141 12.15 7.56 5.12
N TRP A 142 11.51 7.53 3.95
CA TRP A 142 10.44 6.59 3.64
C TRP A 142 10.94 5.25 3.08
N ARG A 143 12.26 5.11 2.86
CA ARG A 143 12.83 3.84 2.38
C ARG A 143 13.09 2.82 3.49
N ASP A 144 13.01 3.22 4.75
CA ASP A 144 13.10 2.28 5.88
C ASP A 144 11.86 1.37 5.91
N ALA A 145 12.07 0.09 5.60
CA ALA A 145 11.00 -0.90 5.63
C ALA A 145 10.81 -1.49 7.03
N ASN A 146 11.70 -1.20 8.00
CA ASN A 146 11.57 -1.66 9.37
C ASN A 146 10.56 -0.84 10.20
N THR A 147 10.13 0.31 9.69
CA THR A 147 9.08 1.14 10.31
C THR A 147 7.78 1.03 9.52
N GLY A 148 6.66 0.94 10.25
CA GLY A 148 5.31 0.97 9.70
C GLY A 148 4.38 1.88 10.51
N TYR A 149 3.24 2.26 9.92
CA TYR A 149 2.29 3.18 10.53
C TYR A 149 0.85 2.64 10.47
N GLY A 150 0.00 3.13 11.36
CA GLY A 150 -1.42 2.77 11.37
C GLY A 150 -1.73 1.44 12.09
N PRO A 151 -3.02 1.11 12.27
CA PRO A 151 -3.42 0.02 13.16
C PRO A 151 -3.25 -1.39 12.58
N PHE A 152 -3.04 -1.55 11.27
CA PHE A 152 -2.94 -2.87 10.64
C PHE A 152 -1.86 -2.99 9.55
N PRO A 153 -0.59 -2.64 9.85
CA PRO A 153 0.46 -2.64 8.84
C PRO A 153 0.81 -4.06 8.39
N ALA A 154 1.50 -4.17 7.26
CA ALA A 154 2.15 -5.41 6.84
C ALA A 154 3.65 -5.20 6.65
N HIS A 155 4.41 -6.29 6.76
CA HIS A 155 5.85 -6.34 6.49
C HIS A 155 6.21 -7.62 5.73
N VAL A 156 7.33 -7.61 5.00
CA VAL A 156 7.91 -8.83 4.42
C VAL A 156 9.29 -9.08 5.00
N PHE A 157 9.40 -10.17 5.76
CA PHE A 157 10.66 -10.62 6.35
C PHE A 157 11.43 -11.42 5.30
N THR A 158 12.48 -10.81 4.76
CA THR A 158 13.24 -11.37 3.62
C THR A 158 14.29 -12.40 4.03
N LYS A 159 14.63 -12.46 5.32
CA LYS A 159 15.63 -13.37 5.90
C LYS A 159 14.98 -14.28 6.94
N PRO A 160 15.49 -15.51 7.13
CA PRO A 160 15.09 -16.33 8.27
C PRO A 160 15.60 -15.71 9.58
N GLY A 161 14.85 -15.91 10.65
CA GLY A 161 15.19 -15.36 11.96
C GLY A 161 14.01 -15.30 12.91
N THR A 162 14.30 -14.95 14.17
CA THR A 162 13.29 -14.61 15.17
C THR A 162 13.19 -13.10 15.26
N TYR A 163 11.98 -12.57 15.12
CA TYR A 163 11.71 -11.14 15.10
C TYR A 163 10.88 -10.77 16.33
N ALA A 164 11.14 -9.57 16.86
CA ALA A 164 10.36 -8.94 17.93
C ALA A 164 9.75 -7.66 17.37
N VAL A 165 8.47 -7.74 17.01
CA VAL A 165 7.71 -6.62 16.44
C VAL A 165 7.10 -5.82 17.58
N THR A 166 7.40 -4.53 17.65
CA THR A 166 6.86 -3.62 18.66
C THR A 166 5.97 -2.58 18.01
N CYS A 167 4.87 -2.21 18.69
CA CYS A 167 4.00 -1.12 18.30
C CYS A 167 3.81 -0.18 19.49
N ILE A 168 3.86 1.12 19.22
CA ILE A 168 3.51 2.18 20.17
C ILE A 168 2.25 2.88 19.64
N ALA A 169 1.19 2.90 20.45
CA ALA A 169 -0.05 3.61 20.19
C ALA A 169 -0.11 4.88 21.06
N THR A 170 -0.32 6.05 20.45
CA THR A 170 -0.35 7.35 21.13
C THR A 170 -1.58 8.16 20.71
N GLU A 171 -2.36 8.62 21.68
CA GLU A 171 -3.46 9.54 21.47
C GLU A 171 -3.03 10.96 21.85
N LYS A 172 -2.89 11.83 20.85
CA LYS A 172 -2.35 13.18 21.08
C LYS A 172 -3.24 14.03 22.00
N SER A 173 -4.57 13.91 21.88
CA SER A 173 -5.53 14.74 22.61
C SER A 173 -5.46 14.55 24.13
N SER A 174 -5.25 13.31 24.57
CA SER A 174 -5.22 12.93 25.99
C SER A 174 -3.80 12.72 26.51
N GLY A 175 -2.83 12.52 25.61
CA GLY A 175 -1.46 12.12 25.94
C GLY A 175 -1.32 10.65 26.34
N LYS A 176 -2.39 9.85 26.23
CA LYS A 176 -2.34 8.41 26.55
C LYS A 176 -1.42 7.68 25.58
N VAL A 177 -0.62 6.76 26.11
CA VAL A 177 0.29 5.91 25.35
C VAL A 177 0.16 4.46 25.82
N ALA A 178 0.26 3.52 24.89
CA ALA A 178 0.41 2.09 25.18
C ALA A 178 1.43 1.46 24.22
N SER A 179 2.13 0.43 24.67
CA SER A 179 3.13 -0.32 23.90
C SER A 179 2.90 -1.82 24.05
N ALA A 180 3.20 -2.58 23.00
CA ALA A 180 3.17 -4.03 23.03
C ALA A 180 4.21 -4.61 22.06
N THR A 181 4.64 -5.84 22.33
CA THR A 181 5.59 -6.59 21.49
C THR A 181 5.04 -7.98 21.17
N LEU A 182 5.21 -8.40 19.92
CA LEU A 182 4.88 -9.73 19.41
C LEU A 182 6.13 -10.37 18.81
N SER A 183 6.45 -11.59 19.24
CA SER A 183 7.61 -12.32 18.71
C SER A 183 7.20 -13.57 17.95
N PHE A 184 7.92 -13.87 16.86
CA PHE A 184 7.74 -15.08 16.07
C PHE A 184 8.98 -15.41 15.24
N THR A 185 9.00 -16.59 14.62
CA THR A 185 10.12 -17.06 13.79
C THR A 185 9.69 -17.19 12.33
N VAL A 186 10.60 -16.82 11.43
CA VAL A 186 10.56 -17.05 9.98
C VAL A 186 11.65 -18.07 9.65
N GLN A 187 11.26 -19.16 8.98
CA GLN A 187 12.11 -20.30 8.68
C GLN A 187 12.98 -20.07 7.43
N ASP A 188 14.11 -20.77 7.40
CA ASP A 188 15.02 -20.79 6.26
C ASP A 188 14.46 -21.69 5.15
N PRO A 189 14.26 -21.18 3.92
CA PRO A 189 13.86 -22.03 2.80
C PRO A 189 14.80 -23.22 2.56
N GLU A 190 16.09 -23.11 2.84
CA GLU A 190 17.04 -24.22 2.69
C GLU A 190 16.90 -25.30 3.76
N ALA A 191 16.31 -24.98 4.91
CA ALA A 191 16.00 -25.96 5.95
C ALA A 191 14.65 -26.66 5.71
N VAL A 192 13.69 -25.96 5.09
CA VAL A 192 12.32 -26.47 4.89
C VAL A 192 12.20 -27.33 3.63
N PHE A 193 12.83 -26.92 2.53
CA PHE A 193 12.72 -27.63 1.26
C PHE A 193 13.88 -28.62 1.07
N THR A 194 13.55 -29.90 0.98
CA THR A 194 14.54 -30.95 0.74
C THR A 194 14.93 -31.03 -0.74
N ALA A 195 16.00 -31.79 -1.03
CA ALA A 195 16.41 -32.07 -2.40
C ALA A 195 15.29 -32.74 -3.24
N ALA A 196 14.51 -33.61 -2.60
CA ALA A 196 13.40 -34.34 -3.23
C ALA A 196 12.22 -33.43 -3.61
N THR A 197 12.01 -32.32 -2.89
CA THR A 197 10.88 -31.40 -3.11
C THR A 197 11.26 -30.08 -3.77
N THR A 198 12.51 -29.95 -4.23
CA THR A 198 13.03 -28.75 -4.90
C THR A 198 13.17 -28.99 -6.40
N VAL A 199 12.35 -28.30 -7.21
CA VAL A 199 12.45 -28.24 -8.67
C VAL A 199 13.33 -27.06 -9.07
N VAL A 200 14.30 -27.32 -9.95
CA VAL A 200 15.17 -26.27 -10.50
C VAL A 200 15.05 -26.24 -12.03
N CYS A 201 14.91 -25.05 -12.59
CA CYS A 201 14.74 -24.83 -14.02
C CYS A 201 15.79 -23.87 -14.55
N ALA A 202 16.61 -24.32 -15.51
CA ALA A 202 17.64 -23.52 -16.16
C ALA A 202 17.61 -23.77 -17.67
N SER A 203 17.11 -22.81 -18.46
CA SER A 203 17.06 -22.97 -19.92
C SER A 203 18.45 -23.01 -20.56
N SER A 204 19.45 -22.48 -19.88
CA SER A 204 20.87 -22.62 -20.23
C SER A 204 21.47 -24.00 -19.94
N GLY A 205 20.78 -24.86 -19.16
CA GLY A 205 21.33 -26.11 -18.64
C GLY A 205 22.37 -25.94 -17.53
N ASN A 206 22.65 -24.70 -17.09
CA ASN A 206 23.58 -24.42 -16.00
C ASN A 206 22.85 -24.41 -14.65
N TYR A 207 23.24 -25.27 -13.72
CA TYR A 207 22.63 -25.35 -12.39
C TYR A 207 23.56 -24.83 -11.27
N ALA A 208 24.63 -24.12 -11.60
CA ALA A 208 25.51 -23.51 -10.61
C ALA A 208 24.74 -22.49 -9.75
N GLY A 209 24.95 -22.55 -8.44
CA GLY A 209 24.24 -21.71 -7.46
C GLY A 209 22.79 -22.12 -7.18
N ALA A 210 22.32 -23.24 -7.73
CA ALA A 210 21.06 -23.84 -7.30
C ALA A 210 21.24 -24.47 -5.89
N PRO A 211 20.20 -24.44 -5.04
CA PRO A 211 20.22 -25.13 -3.76
C PRO A 211 20.23 -26.66 -3.93
N ALA A 212 20.27 -27.41 -2.83
CA ALA A 212 20.21 -28.87 -2.87
C ALA A 212 18.94 -29.36 -3.61
N HIS A 213 19.13 -30.23 -4.60
CA HIS A 213 18.06 -30.79 -5.44
C HIS A 213 18.45 -32.15 -6.00
N ASP A 214 17.47 -33.03 -6.19
CA ASP A 214 17.68 -34.27 -6.92
C ASP A 214 17.92 -33.99 -8.40
N VAL A 215 18.81 -34.76 -9.05
CA VAL A 215 19.07 -34.63 -10.50
C VAL A 215 17.79 -34.82 -11.32
N ALA A 216 16.86 -35.66 -10.86
CA ALA A 216 15.56 -35.88 -11.50
C ALA A 216 14.61 -34.66 -11.42
N ASN A 217 14.91 -33.67 -10.58
CA ASN A 217 14.16 -32.43 -10.44
C ASN A 217 14.70 -31.29 -11.32
N ARG A 218 15.73 -31.56 -12.14
CA ARG A 218 16.27 -30.59 -13.10
C ARG A 218 15.40 -30.51 -14.35
N THR A 219 15.13 -29.29 -14.80
CA THR A 219 14.34 -29.01 -16.00
C THR A 219 14.95 -27.83 -16.77
N THR A 220 14.65 -27.73 -18.07
CA THR A 220 15.18 -26.67 -18.94
C THR A 220 14.10 -25.82 -19.60
N THR A 221 12.82 -26.18 -19.43
CA THR A 221 11.70 -25.45 -20.03
C THR A 221 10.61 -25.21 -19.00
N TRP A 222 9.84 -24.15 -19.20
CA TRP A 222 8.70 -23.82 -18.35
C TRP A 222 7.69 -24.97 -18.25
N PRO A 223 7.21 -25.59 -19.36
CA PRO A 223 6.26 -26.70 -19.26
C PRO A 223 6.81 -27.90 -18.46
N ALA A 224 8.08 -28.23 -18.63
CA ALA A 224 8.72 -29.32 -17.88
C ALA A 224 8.82 -29.01 -16.38
N ALA A 225 9.18 -27.77 -16.03
CA ALA A 225 9.25 -27.34 -14.63
C ALA A 225 7.89 -27.43 -13.93
N ILE A 226 6.83 -26.95 -14.58
CA ILE A 226 5.47 -27.03 -14.03
C ILE A 226 4.99 -28.48 -13.95
N ALA A 227 5.26 -29.31 -14.97
CA ALA A 227 4.92 -30.73 -14.92
C ALA A 227 5.62 -31.44 -13.76
N ARG A 228 6.91 -31.12 -13.51
CA ARG A 228 7.66 -31.69 -12.39
C ARG A 228 7.11 -31.23 -11.04
N LEU A 229 6.81 -29.94 -10.89
CA LEU A 229 6.17 -29.41 -9.68
C LEU A 229 4.83 -30.10 -9.39
N LYS A 230 3.99 -30.29 -10.43
CA LYS A 230 2.73 -31.04 -10.33
C LYS A 230 2.93 -32.49 -9.89
N ALA A 231 4.01 -33.14 -10.33
CA ALA A 231 4.33 -34.51 -9.92
C ALA A 231 4.77 -34.60 -8.45
N LEU A 232 5.49 -33.59 -7.94
CA LEU A 232 5.90 -33.56 -6.52
C LEU A 232 4.74 -33.24 -5.57
N LYS A 233 3.73 -32.51 -6.06
CA LYS A 233 2.51 -32.19 -5.31
C LYS A 233 1.85 -33.42 -4.67
N SER A 234 1.81 -34.56 -5.37
CA SER A 234 1.16 -35.78 -4.88
C SER A 234 1.84 -36.38 -3.64
N LEU A 235 3.02 -35.88 -3.25
CA LEU A 235 3.73 -36.29 -2.04
C LEU A 235 3.15 -35.64 -0.76
N GLY A 236 2.31 -34.60 -0.89
CA GLY A 236 1.72 -33.91 0.26
C GLY A 236 2.72 -33.10 1.10
N GLN A 237 3.92 -32.83 0.57
CA GLN A 237 5.00 -32.09 1.23
C GLN A 237 5.13 -30.65 0.68
N PRO A 238 5.74 -29.72 1.43
CA PRO A 238 6.15 -28.42 0.91
C PRO A 238 7.01 -28.56 -0.34
N CYS A 239 6.65 -27.84 -1.40
CA CYS A 239 7.34 -27.89 -2.69
C CYS A 239 7.88 -26.51 -3.09
N ARG A 240 9.08 -26.51 -3.67
CA ARG A 240 9.78 -25.30 -4.14
C ARG A 240 10.11 -25.41 -5.63
N LEU A 241 9.85 -24.34 -6.37
CA LEU A 241 10.20 -24.18 -7.78
C LEU A 241 11.12 -22.97 -7.95
N LEU A 242 12.31 -23.19 -8.50
CA LEU A 242 13.31 -22.15 -8.71
C LEU A 242 13.72 -22.06 -10.18
N PHE A 243 13.73 -20.86 -10.72
CA PHE A 243 14.23 -20.56 -12.06
C PHE A 243 15.61 -19.94 -11.99
N ARG A 244 16.50 -20.23 -12.93
CA ARG A 244 17.82 -19.61 -12.96
C ARG A 244 17.72 -18.13 -13.27
N GLY A 245 18.32 -17.29 -12.43
CA GLY A 245 18.48 -15.87 -12.68
C GLY A 245 19.27 -15.61 -13.97
N GLY A 246 18.80 -14.67 -14.79
CA GLY A 246 19.35 -14.35 -16.11
C GLY A 246 18.85 -15.23 -17.26
N ASP A 247 18.25 -16.39 -16.99
CA ASP A 247 17.61 -17.21 -18.02
C ASP A 247 16.23 -16.65 -18.40
N GLN A 248 15.79 -16.95 -19.63
CA GLN A 248 14.46 -16.63 -20.14
C GLN A 248 13.63 -17.90 -20.31
N PHE A 249 12.33 -17.79 -20.02
CA PHE A 249 11.35 -18.87 -20.09
C PHE A 249 10.08 -18.39 -20.79
N GLU A 250 9.57 -19.18 -21.73
CA GLU A 250 8.31 -18.91 -22.41
C GLU A 250 7.17 -19.64 -21.69
N MET A 251 6.25 -18.89 -21.10
CA MET A 251 5.02 -19.47 -20.57
C MET A 251 3.99 -19.62 -21.69
N THR A 252 3.79 -20.85 -22.15
CA THR A 252 2.89 -21.19 -23.27
C THR A 252 1.49 -21.63 -22.85
N ALA A 253 1.24 -21.83 -21.56
CA ALA A 253 -0.06 -22.26 -21.04
C ALA A 253 -0.34 -21.68 -19.66
N ASN A 254 -1.63 -21.51 -19.34
CA ASN A 254 -2.07 -21.08 -18.02
C ASN A 254 -1.71 -22.14 -16.96
N ASN A 255 -1.10 -21.71 -15.86
CA ASN A 255 -0.77 -22.57 -14.74
C ASN A 255 -1.56 -22.12 -13.52
N TYR A 256 -2.70 -22.76 -13.30
CA TYR A 256 -3.35 -22.76 -12.01
C TYR A 256 -2.45 -23.49 -11.01
N VAL A 257 -1.69 -22.73 -10.23
CA VAL A 257 -0.87 -23.24 -9.14
C VAL A 257 -1.58 -22.89 -7.83
N GLY A 258 -2.73 -23.54 -7.59
CA GLY A 258 -3.61 -23.19 -6.48
C GLY A 258 -4.23 -24.38 -5.76
N ASN A 259 -4.88 -25.29 -6.48
CA ASN A 259 -5.46 -26.45 -5.81
C ASN A 259 -4.38 -27.41 -5.31
N ALA A 260 -4.33 -27.61 -4.00
CA ALA A 260 -3.61 -28.66 -3.27
C ALA A 260 -2.06 -28.61 -3.29
N TYR A 261 -1.45 -27.44 -3.43
CA TYR A 261 -0.03 -27.28 -3.09
C TYR A 261 0.08 -26.82 -1.65
N HIS A 262 0.58 -27.69 -0.77
CA HIS A 262 0.98 -27.25 0.57
C HIS A 262 2.23 -26.37 0.42
N ASN A 263 2.15 -25.12 0.86
CA ASN A 263 3.32 -24.27 1.04
C ASN A 263 4.17 -24.10 -0.25
N LEU A 264 3.55 -23.59 -1.32
CA LEU A 264 4.22 -23.31 -2.60
C LEU A 264 5.23 -22.16 -2.50
N TYR A 265 6.49 -22.43 -2.83
CA TYR A 265 7.55 -21.43 -2.94
C TYR A 265 8.06 -21.31 -4.36
N VAL A 266 7.96 -20.13 -4.97
CA VAL A 266 8.47 -19.85 -6.31
C VAL A 266 9.48 -18.71 -6.25
N SER A 267 10.69 -18.92 -6.77
CA SER A 267 11.69 -17.86 -6.83
C SER A 267 12.72 -18.03 -7.96
N SER A 268 13.75 -17.19 -7.96
CA SER A 268 14.96 -17.38 -8.77
C SER A 268 16.14 -17.83 -7.93
N PHE A 269 17.03 -18.66 -8.51
CA PHE A 269 18.35 -18.97 -7.95
C PHE A 269 19.47 -18.33 -8.74
N GLY A 270 20.67 -18.20 -8.16
CA GLY A 270 21.80 -17.50 -8.79
C GLY A 270 21.63 -15.98 -8.85
N THR A 271 22.31 -15.34 -9.81
CA THR A 271 22.36 -13.87 -9.93
C THR A 271 21.19 -13.32 -10.74
N GLY A 272 20.56 -12.25 -10.26
CA GLY A 272 19.46 -11.58 -10.96
C GLY A 272 18.11 -12.29 -10.80
N ARG A 273 17.18 -11.97 -11.73
CA ARG A 273 15.84 -12.55 -11.83
C ARG A 273 15.76 -13.41 -13.10
N ALA A 274 15.02 -14.51 -13.03
CA ALA A 274 14.59 -15.21 -14.23
C ALA A 274 13.51 -14.39 -14.95
N THR A 275 13.53 -14.38 -16.28
CA THR A 275 12.52 -13.68 -17.09
C THR A 275 11.47 -14.67 -17.61
N VAL A 276 10.20 -14.43 -17.32
CA VAL A 276 9.05 -15.19 -17.78
C VAL A 276 8.30 -14.36 -18.80
N LYS A 277 8.33 -14.78 -20.06
CA LYS A 277 7.54 -14.20 -21.13
C LYS A 277 6.16 -14.85 -21.16
N ILE A 278 5.13 -14.03 -21.07
CA ILE A 278 3.74 -14.46 -20.83
C ILE A 278 3.04 -14.61 -22.18
N SER A 279 3.32 -15.68 -22.92
CA SER A 279 2.63 -16.01 -24.19
C SER A 279 1.21 -16.55 -24.02
N SER A 280 0.85 -16.92 -22.79
CA SER A 280 -0.49 -17.39 -22.46
C SER A 280 -1.50 -16.25 -22.30
N GLY A 281 -2.78 -16.58 -22.39
CA GLY A 281 -3.85 -15.62 -22.19
C GLY A 281 -4.22 -15.27 -20.75
N SER A 282 -3.42 -15.70 -19.78
CA SER A 282 -3.70 -15.67 -18.33
C SER A 282 -2.52 -15.14 -17.52
N PHE A 283 -2.68 -15.10 -16.20
CA PHE A 283 -1.61 -14.83 -15.25
C PHE A 283 -0.53 -15.92 -15.26
N ALA A 284 0.73 -15.53 -15.04
CA ALA A 284 1.82 -16.49 -14.96
C ALA A 284 1.72 -17.40 -13.74
N PHE A 285 1.34 -16.81 -12.60
CA PHE A 285 0.99 -17.53 -11.40
C PHE A 285 -0.39 -17.07 -10.91
N GLN A 286 -1.33 -18.00 -10.84
CA GLN A 286 -2.65 -17.78 -10.25
C GLN A 286 -2.77 -18.67 -9.00
N ILE A 287 -2.63 -18.05 -7.83
CA ILE A 287 -2.69 -18.72 -6.53
C ILE A 287 -4.16 -18.82 -6.13
N TRP A 288 -4.79 -19.91 -6.54
CA TRP A 288 -6.23 -20.15 -6.34
C TRP A 288 -6.50 -20.96 -5.07
N GLY A 289 -7.52 -20.61 -4.29
CA GLY A 289 -7.84 -21.31 -3.04
C GLY A 289 -9.25 -21.84 -2.96
N SER A 290 -9.38 -23.17 -2.91
CA SER A 290 -10.44 -23.84 -2.11
C SER A 290 -9.90 -24.27 -0.74
N LEU A 291 -8.78 -23.67 -0.29
CA LEU A 291 -8.03 -24.10 0.88
C LEU A 291 -8.09 -23.01 1.96
N PRO A 292 -8.61 -23.31 3.15
CA PRO A 292 -8.29 -22.50 4.30
C PRO A 292 -6.79 -22.72 4.56
N VAL A 293 -6.01 -21.62 4.53
CA VAL A 293 -4.71 -21.45 5.21
C VAL A 293 -3.37 -21.84 4.54
N SER A 294 -3.29 -22.51 3.39
CA SER A 294 -1.96 -22.79 2.78
C SER A 294 -1.30 -21.51 2.22
N GLY A 295 -0.11 -21.14 2.73
CA GLY A 295 0.65 -19.99 2.24
C GLY A 295 1.27 -20.25 0.86
N ALA A 296 1.46 -19.19 0.07
CA ALA A 296 2.22 -19.19 -1.19
C ALA A 296 3.15 -17.97 -1.28
N SER A 297 4.33 -18.14 -1.87
CA SER A 297 5.26 -17.05 -2.14
C SER A 297 5.77 -17.10 -3.58
N VAL A 298 5.79 -15.93 -4.22
CA VAL A 298 6.39 -15.73 -5.56
C VAL A 298 7.36 -14.57 -5.45
N SER A 299 8.64 -14.80 -5.72
CA SER A 299 9.65 -13.77 -5.54
C SER A 299 10.73 -13.74 -6.61
N ARG A 300 11.39 -12.59 -6.76
CA ARG A 300 12.59 -12.44 -7.61
C ARG A 300 12.39 -12.90 -9.07
N LEU A 301 11.22 -12.65 -9.65
CA LEU A 301 10.93 -12.95 -11.06
C LEU A 301 10.66 -11.69 -11.86
N ALA A 302 11.05 -11.71 -13.14
CA ALA A 302 10.70 -10.68 -14.10
C ALA A 302 9.66 -11.24 -15.07
N PHE A 303 8.58 -10.50 -15.30
CA PHE A 303 7.47 -10.89 -16.15
C PHE A 303 7.37 -9.91 -17.33
N VAL A 304 7.23 -10.46 -18.53
CA VAL A 304 7.12 -9.69 -19.77
C VAL A 304 5.87 -10.14 -20.51
N GLY A 305 4.86 -9.28 -20.60
CA GLY A 305 3.69 -9.47 -21.44
C GLY A 305 3.84 -8.81 -22.82
N PRO A 306 2.83 -8.98 -23.69
CA PRO A 306 2.87 -8.55 -25.09
C PRO A 306 2.53 -7.08 -25.35
N TRP A 307 2.13 -6.32 -24.33
CA TRP A 307 1.65 -4.94 -24.50
C TRP A 307 2.79 -3.94 -24.67
N ASP A 308 2.61 -2.99 -25.58
CA ASP A 308 3.41 -1.79 -25.70
C ASP A 308 2.51 -0.55 -25.53
N SER A 309 2.65 0.10 -24.38
CA SER A 309 1.92 1.32 -24.00
C SER A 309 2.34 2.55 -24.81
N THR A 310 3.49 2.51 -25.49
CA THR A 310 3.99 3.64 -26.29
C THR A 310 3.39 3.67 -27.70
N THR A 311 2.82 2.54 -28.13
CA THR A 311 2.11 2.38 -29.40
C THR A 311 0.65 1.96 -29.24
N GLU A 312 0.25 1.59 -28.02
CA GLU A 312 -1.04 0.95 -27.70
C GLU A 312 -1.29 -0.26 -28.61
N ALA A 313 -0.27 -1.11 -28.70
CA ALA A 313 -0.31 -2.31 -29.52
C ALA A 313 0.04 -3.54 -28.70
N ARG A 314 -0.54 -4.67 -29.08
CA ARG A 314 -0.06 -5.99 -28.65
C ARG A 314 0.78 -6.58 -29.76
N ASP A 315 1.77 -7.37 -29.38
CA ASP A 315 2.40 -8.29 -30.31
C ASP A 315 1.30 -9.15 -31.00
N PRO A 316 1.18 -9.10 -32.35
CA PRO A 316 0.18 -9.84 -33.11
C PRO A 316 0.23 -11.36 -32.93
N ALA A 317 1.34 -11.92 -32.43
CA ALA A 317 1.45 -13.33 -32.10
C ALA A 317 0.53 -13.76 -30.95
N TYR A 318 -0.09 -12.81 -30.24
CA TYR A 318 -0.91 -13.05 -29.05
C TYR A 318 -2.39 -12.88 -29.38
N ALA A 319 -3.23 -13.82 -28.93
CA ALA A 319 -4.66 -13.75 -29.17
C ALA A 319 -5.30 -12.48 -28.55
N ALA A 320 -6.12 -11.79 -29.34
CA ALA A 320 -6.68 -10.47 -29.02
C ALA A 320 -7.55 -10.44 -27.74
N THR A 321 -8.14 -11.57 -27.33
CA THR A 321 -9.08 -11.68 -26.20
C THR A 321 -8.43 -11.97 -24.85
N THR A 322 -7.11 -12.02 -24.81
CA THR A 322 -6.39 -12.51 -23.62
C THR A 322 -6.10 -11.40 -22.60
N ASN A 323 -5.96 -11.78 -21.32
CA ASN A 323 -5.61 -10.87 -20.24
C ASN A 323 -4.33 -11.36 -19.54
N PRO A 324 -3.16 -11.27 -20.20
CA PRO A 324 -1.89 -11.71 -19.64
C PRO A 324 -1.54 -10.92 -18.38
N GLY A 325 -1.11 -11.61 -17.32
CA GLY A 325 -0.69 -10.95 -16.08
C GLY A 325 0.47 -11.66 -15.39
N ALA A 326 1.12 -11.01 -14.43
CA ALA A 326 2.25 -11.63 -13.73
C ALA A 326 1.75 -12.59 -12.64
N VAL A 327 1.20 -12.04 -11.56
CA VAL A 327 0.76 -12.84 -10.41
C VAL A 327 -0.62 -12.37 -9.94
N SER A 328 -1.51 -13.34 -9.74
CA SER A 328 -2.83 -13.14 -9.11
C SER A 328 -2.93 -13.98 -7.85
N ILE A 329 -3.14 -13.35 -6.69
CA ILE A 329 -3.41 -14.05 -5.41
C ILE A 329 -4.91 -14.16 -5.22
N GLU A 330 -5.48 -15.31 -5.56
CA GLU A 330 -6.93 -15.48 -5.62
C GLU A 330 -7.52 -16.17 -4.41
N GLY A 331 -6.78 -16.95 -3.65
CA GLY A 331 -7.26 -17.55 -2.40
C GLY A 331 -6.15 -17.69 -1.35
N GLY A 332 -6.54 -17.90 -0.10
CA GLY A 332 -5.61 -18.22 1.00
C GLY A 332 -4.68 -17.06 1.36
N PHE A 333 -3.40 -17.36 1.58
CA PHE A 333 -2.37 -16.40 1.97
C PHE A 333 -1.26 -16.37 0.93
N GLY A 334 -1.01 -15.21 0.31
CA GLY A 334 0.00 -15.06 -0.74
C GLY A 334 0.94 -13.87 -0.49
N THR A 335 2.22 -14.07 -0.77
CA THR A 335 3.25 -13.02 -0.81
C THR A 335 3.87 -12.93 -2.19
N VAL A 336 3.83 -11.76 -2.82
CA VAL A 336 4.62 -11.44 -4.01
C VAL A 336 5.70 -10.46 -3.63
N HIS A 337 6.97 -10.83 -3.79
CA HIS A 337 8.09 -10.02 -3.32
C HIS A 337 9.19 -9.84 -4.36
N ASP A 338 9.65 -8.61 -4.57
CA ASP A 338 10.78 -8.31 -5.46
C ASP A 338 10.58 -8.80 -6.91
N CYS A 339 9.34 -8.69 -7.40
CA CYS A 339 8.97 -9.06 -8.77
C CYS A 339 8.83 -7.83 -9.67
N THR A 340 9.18 -7.97 -10.94
CA THR A 340 8.98 -6.90 -11.94
C THR A 340 8.01 -7.37 -13.03
N ALA A 341 7.11 -6.52 -13.50
CA ALA A 341 6.18 -6.82 -14.58
C ALA A 341 6.14 -5.67 -15.59
N THR A 342 6.27 -6.00 -16.87
CA THR A 342 6.18 -5.05 -17.99
C THR A 342 5.38 -5.65 -19.13
N GLY A 343 4.61 -4.84 -19.87
CA GLY A 343 3.85 -5.31 -21.02
C GLY A 343 2.64 -6.18 -20.66
N CYS A 344 2.22 -6.24 -19.40
CA CYS A 344 1.07 -7.04 -18.97
C CYS A 344 -0.25 -6.32 -19.27
N TYR A 345 -1.34 -7.08 -19.34
CA TYR A 345 -2.69 -6.51 -19.22
C TYR A 345 -2.89 -5.93 -17.83
N THR A 346 -2.79 -6.79 -16.81
CA THR A 346 -2.70 -6.40 -15.41
C THR A 346 -1.43 -7.01 -14.84
N ALA A 347 -0.54 -6.20 -14.28
CA ALA A 347 0.71 -6.74 -13.74
C ALA A 347 0.44 -7.62 -12.51
N PHE A 348 -0.15 -7.05 -11.45
CA PHE A 348 -0.46 -7.80 -10.22
C PHE A 348 -1.94 -7.69 -9.85
N SER A 349 -2.51 -8.75 -9.29
CA SER A 349 -3.88 -8.72 -8.80
C SER A 349 -4.14 -9.66 -7.63
N ASN A 350 -5.31 -9.52 -7.04
CA ASN A 350 -5.85 -10.51 -6.11
C ASN A 350 -7.24 -11.01 -6.59
N GLY A 351 -7.80 -11.99 -5.87
CA GLY A 351 -9.16 -12.50 -6.10
C GLY A 351 -10.20 -11.93 -5.14
N SER A 352 -11.45 -12.36 -5.33
CA SER A 352 -12.62 -11.87 -4.58
C SER A 352 -13.00 -12.73 -3.38
N TRP A 353 -12.11 -13.54 -2.84
CA TRP A 353 -12.47 -14.57 -1.86
C TRP A 353 -12.40 -14.05 -0.43
N SER A 354 -13.32 -14.53 0.42
CA SER A 354 -13.31 -14.18 1.83
C SER A 354 -12.10 -14.78 2.56
N GLY A 355 -11.54 -14.02 3.50
CA GLY A 355 -10.36 -14.40 4.27
C GLY A 355 -9.03 -14.37 3.51
N LEU A 356 -9.04 -13.96 2.24
CA LEU A 356 -7.84 -13.81 1.43
C LEU A 356 -6.82 -12.87 2.10
N THR A 357 -5.53 -13.19 2.00
CA THR A 357 -4.46 -12.25 2.33
C THR A 357 -3.47 -12.19 1.18
N ALA A 358 -3.31 -11.02 0.59
CA ALA A 358 -2.40 -10.78 -0.51
C ALA A 358 -1.43 -9.66 -0.15
N ILE A 359 -0.13 -9.94 -0.09
CA ILE A 359 0.90 -8.94 0.21
C ILE A 359 1.81 -8.81 -1.00
N PHE A 360 1.87 -7.62 -1.58
CA PHE A 360 2.77 -7.24 -2.68
C PHE A 360 3.85 -6.32 -2.10
N SER A 361 5.11 -6.72 -2.20
CA SER A 361 6.23 -5.99 -1.59
C SER A 361 7.39 -5.82 -2.57
N ASN A 362 7.98 -4.62 -2.64
CA ASN A 362 9.08 -4.31 -3.54
C ASN A 362 8.81 -4.73 -5.00
N CYS A 363 7.53 -4.71 -5.40
CA CYS A 363 7.14 -5.06 -6.76
C CYS A 363 7.20 -3.85 -7.68
N GLN A 364 7.54 -4.08 -8.94
CA GLN A 364 7.60 -3.05 -9.98
C GLN A 364 6.64 -3.41 -11.10
N ALA A 365 5.78 -2.50 -11.50
CA ALA A 365 4.94 -2.64 -12.68
C ALA A 365 5.15 -1.44 -13.60
N THR A 366 5.30 -1.67 -14.90
CA THR A 366 5.31 -0.62 -15.93
C THR A 366 4.68 -1.12 -17.22
N ASN A 367 4.46 -0.21 -18.19
CA ASN A 367 4.04 -0.56 -19.54
C ASN A 367 2.82 -1.51 -19.56
N TRP A 368 1.78 -1.20 -18.80
CA TRP A 368 0.58 -2.05 -18.72
C TRP A 368 -0.56 -1.51 -19.58
N GLU A 369 -1.46 -2.40 -20.01
CA GLU A 369 -2.69 -2.02 -20.72
C GLU A 369 -3.78 -1.56 -19.75
N ASP A 370 -4.05 -2.34 -18.70
CA ASP A 370 -5.18 -2.13 -17.79
C ASP A 370 -4.70 -1.56 -16.46
N TYR A 371 -4.07 -2.36 -15.58
CA TYR A 371 -3.62 -1.90 -14.26
C TYR A 371 -2.18 -2.32 -13.94
N GLY A 372 -1.48 -1.46 -13.19
CA GLY A 372 -0.26 -1.86 -12.49
C GLY A 372 -0.58 -2.86 -11.37
N LEU A 373 -1.57 -2.54 -10.54
CA LEU A 373 -2.12 -3.43 -9.54
C LEU A 373 -3.65 -3.28 -9.43
N TYR A 374 -4.35 -4.40 -9.54
CA TYR A 374 -5.81 -4.44 -9.39
C TYR A 374 -6.23 -5.27 -8.18
N VAL A 375 -6.85 -4.62 -7.20
CA VAL A 375 -7.48 -5.29 -6.07
C VAL A 375 -8.96 -5.47 -6.34
N VAL A 376 -9.36 -6.72 -6.56
CA VAL A 376 -10.74 -7.16 -6.70
C VAL A 376 -11.43 -7.08 -5.34
N GLY A 377 -12.73 -6.83 -5.30
CA GLY A 377 -13.48 -6.80 -4.04
C GLY A 377 -13.81 -8.20 -3.51
N GLU A 378 -13.75 -8.39 -2.19
CA GLU A 378 -14.23 -9.57 -1.48
C GLU A 378 -15.74 -9.74 -1.71
N LYS A 379 -16.13 -10.96 -2.04
CA LYS A 379 -17.53 -11.38 -2.12
C LYS A 379 -17.88 -12.11 -0.83
N PRO A 380 -18.48 -11.43 0.16
CA PRO A 380 -18.93 -12.10 1.37
C PRO A 380 -20.01 -13.14 1.04
N VAL A 381 -20.15 -14.18 1.87
CA VAL A 381 -21.16 -15.24 1.65
C VAL A 381 -22.57 -14.67 1.82
N SER A 382 -22.75 -13.74 2.75
CA SER A 382 -23.95 -12.95 2.99
C SER A 382 -23.61 -11.45 3.08
N PRO A 383 -24.51 -10.53 2.66
CA PRO A 383 -24.35 -9.09 2.90
C PRO A 383 -24.14 -8.70 4.36
N SER A 384 -24.43 -9.58 5.33
CA SER A 384 -24.17 -9.35 6.76
C SER A 384 -22.76 -9.73 7.20
N ASP A 385 -22.05 -10.58 6.44
CA ASP A 385 -20.77 -11.12 6.89
C ASP A 385 -19.70 -10.02 6.92
N PRO A 386 -18.75 -10.08 7.87
CA PRO A 386 -17.63 -9.16 7.88
C PRO A 386 -16.77 -9.40 6.64
N LEU A 387 -16.23 -8.32 6.08
CA LEU A 387 -15.13 -8.43 5.13
C LEU A 387 -13.86 -8.78 5.93
N THR A 388 -13.20 -9.88 5.57
CA THR A 388 -12.05 -10.41 6.30
C THR A 388 -10.78 -10.42 5.48
N GLY A 389 -10.87 -10.14 4.18
CA GLY A 389 -9.74 -10.05 3.28
C GLY A 389 -8.75 -8.96 3.67
N TYR A 390 -7.48 -9.16 3.33
CA TYR A 390 -6.39 -8.22 3.59
C TYR A 390 -5.54 -8.07 2.34
N VAL A 391 -5.25 -6.82 1.94
CA VAL A 391 -4.30 -6.54 0.88
C VAL A 391 -3.25 -5.54 1.35
N GLY A 392 -1.97 -5.94 1.26
CA GLY A 392 -0.82 -5.09 1.56
C GLY A 392 -0.06 -4.72 0.28
N VAL A 393 0.31 -3.46 0.11
CA VAL A 393 1.16 -2.95 -0.98
C VAL A 393 2.31 -2.16 -0.36
N LEU A 394 3.52 -2.72 -0.38
CA LEU A 394 4.65 -2.27 0.43
C LEU A 394 5.86 -1.93 -0.43
N GLY A 395 6.32 -0.69 -0.45
CA GLY A 395 7.53 -0.34 -1.19
C GLY A 395 7.41 -0.60 -2.69
N CYS A 396 6.22 -0.51 -3.28
CA CYS A 396 6.01 -0.86 -4.68
C CYS A 396 6.27 0.35 -5.60
N ARG A 397 6.75 0.08 -6.82
CA ARG A 397 6.80 1.08 -7.90
C ARG A 397 5.81 0.73 -8.99
N LEU A 398 4.75 1.51 -9.12
CA LEU A 398 3.69 1.28 -10.08
C LEU A 398 3.60 2.50 -11.00
N HIS A 399 4.43 2.49 -12.05
CA HIS A 399 4.63 3.64 -12.93
C HIS A 399 4.37 3.29 -14.39
N GLN A 400 3.45 4.00 -15.03
CA GLN A 400 3.27 3.85 -16.47
C GLN A 400 4.55 4.32 -17.20
N ALA A 401 4.83 3.81 -18.39
CA ALA A 401 6.00 4.26 -19.13
C ALA A 401 5.91 5.78 -19.38
N ALA A 402 6.98 6.54 -19.12
CA ALA A 402 6.97 8.00 -19.23
C ALA A 402 6.62 8.51 -20.64
N ASN A 403 6.80 7.67 -21.67
CA ASN A 403 6.47 7.93 -23.06
C ASN A 403 5.17 7.25 -23.53
N ALA A 404 4.39 6.62 -22.64
CA ALA A 404 3.13 5.96 -22.98
C ALA A 404 2.12 6.93 -23.62
N LEU A 405 1.24 6.39 -24.45
CA LEU A 405 0.03 7.08 -24.90
C LEU A 405 -0.99 7.19 -23.76
N GLN A 406 -1.88 8.16 -23.81
CA GLN A 406 -2.80 8.45 -22.70
C GLN A 406 -4.11 7.63 -22.68
N GLY A 407 -4.35 6.65 -23.57
CA GLY A 407 -5.55 5.79 -23.47
C GLY A 407 -6.84 6.34 -24.09
N ALA A 408 -6.76 7.10 -25.18
CA ALA A 408 -7.86 7.93 -25.65
C ALA A 408 -9.04 7.20 -26.34
N ASN A 409 -8.93 5.90 -26.60
CA ASN A 409 -9.91 5.10 -27.36
C ASN A 409 -11.05 4.52 -26.52
N GLY A 410 -11.20 4.94 -25.26
CA GLY A 410 -12.27 4.47 -24.38
C GLY A 410 -12.02 3.06 -23.83
N LYS A 411 -13.09 2.41 -23.37
CA LYS A 411 -13.05 0.99 -22.94
C LYS A 411 -13.26 0.03 -24.12
N SER A 412 -12.91 0.44 -25.35
CA SER A 412 -13.12 -0.37 -26.54
C SER A 412 -12.33 -1.68 -26.46
N VAL A 413 -13.00 -2.80 -26.73
CA VAL A 413 -12.37 -4.13 -26.77
C VAL A 413 -11.68 -4.41 -28.10
N THR A 414 -12.07 -3.70 -29.17
CA THR A 414 -11.51 -3.83 -30.52
C THR A 414 -10.39 -2.84 -30.79
N ASP A 415 -10.42 -1.68 -30.13
CA ASP A 415 -9.38 -0.66 -30.13
C ASP A 415 -8.91 -0.48 -28.69
N ARG A 416 -7.96 -1.33 -28.28
CA ARG A 416 -7.45 -1.35 -26.90
C ARG A 416 -6.44 -0.23 -26.74
N GLY A 417 -6.50 0.53 -25.65
CA GLY A 417 -5.53 1.57 -25.30
C GLY A 417 -5.01 1.40 -23.87
N ASN A 418 -4.24 2.37 -23.38
CA ASN A 418 -3.81 2.36 -21.98
C ASN A 418 -4.98 2.79 -21.08
N ARG A 419 -5.74 1.83 -20.53
CA ARG A 419 -7.08 2.10 -19.99
C ARG A 419 -7.11 2.62 -18.56
N HIS A 420 -6.31 2.08 -17.64
CA HIS A 420 -6.42 2.44 -16.22
C HIS A 420 -5.09 2.73 -15.54
N GLY A 421 -5.18 3.41 -14.40
CA GLY A 421 -4.03 3.92 -13.68
C GLY A 421 -3.25 2.86 -12.92
N THR A 422 -2.51 3.35 -11.93
CA THR A 422 -1.54 2.59 -11.14
C THR A 422 -2.20 1.52 -10.26
N LEU A 423 -2.98 1.94 -9.27
CA LEU A 423 -3.55 1.07 -8.24
C LEU A 423 -5.05 1.32 -8.16
N ARG A 424 -5.84 0.26 -8.32
CA ARG A 424 -7.29 0.30 -8.07
C ARG A 424 -7.68 -0.68 -6.99
N MET A 425 -8.53 -0.22 -6.08
CA MET A 425 -8.98 -0.98 -4.92
C MET A 425 -10.48 -1.10 -4.85
N HIS A 426 -10.99 -2.31 -4.67
CA HIS A 426 -12.38 -2.59 -4.35
C HIS A 426 -12.52 -3.11 -2.91
N ALA A 427 -13.76 -3.25 -2.43
CA ALA A 427 -14.07 -3.61 -1.04
C ALA A 427 -13.31 -4.86 -0.58
N GLN A 428 -12.43 -4.72 0.40
CA GLN A 428 -11.82 -5.83 1.15
C GLN A 428 -11.91 -5.46 2.64
N GLY A 429 -11.72 -6.42 3.54
CA GLY A 429 -11.70 -6.10 4.98
C GLY A 429 -10.69 -5.02 5.32
N TYR A 430 -9.46 -5.17 4.82
CA TYR A 430 -8.33 -4.29 5.12
C TYR A 430 -7.48 -4.04 3.89
N HIS A 431 -7.06 -2.78 3.72
CA HIS A 431 -6.05 -2.38 2.75
C HIS A 431 -4.95 -1.59 3.43
N TYR A 432 -3.71 -2.01 3.27
CA TYR A 432 -2.55 -1.28 3.78
C TYR A 432 -1.63 -0.96 2.60
N VAL A 433 -1.43 0.33 2.33
CA VAL A 433 -0.56 0.80 1.25
C VAL A 433 0.52 1.68 1.87
N ASP A 434 1.77 1.33 1.62
CA ASP A 434 2.90 1.95 2.29
C ASP A 434 4.10 2.03 1.37
N ALA A 435 4.81 3.16 1.40
CA ALA A 435 5.97 3.42 0.55
C ALA A 435 5.70 3.19 -0.95
N LEU A 436 4.55 3.65 -1.46
CA LEU A 436 4.19 3.54 -2.88
C LEU A 436 4.83 4.67 -3.69
N ASP A 437 5.53 4.32 -4.77
CA ASP A 437 5.95 5.24 -5.84
C ASP A 437 5.08 5.04 -7.08
N GLY A 438 4.10 5.93 -7.26
CA GLY A 438 3.09 5.85 -8.30
C GLY A 438 3.26 6.89 -9.39
N PHE A 439 3.00 6.50 -10.64
CA PHE A 439 2.90 7.44 -11.76
C PHE A 439 1.86 6.98 -12.77
N SER A 440 0.89 7.87 -13.01
CA SER A 440 -0.21 7.63 -13.95
C SER A 440 -0.21 8.70 -15.04
N ARG A 441 -0.32 8.25 -16.29
CA ARG A 441 -0.50 9.12 -17.47
C ARG A 441 -1.44 8.51 -18.49
N ASN A 442 -2.34 7.65 -18.04
CA ASN A 442 -3.19 6.86 -18.90
C ASN A 442 -4.60 6.74 -18.32
N GLY A 443 -5.59 6.72 -19.21
CA GLY A 443 -6.98 6.54 -18.81
C GLY A 443 -7.93 6.52 -19.99
N TRP A 444 -9.03 5.79 -19.84
CA TRP A 444 -10.03 5.59 -20.88
C TRP A 444 -10.99 6.79 -21.11
N GLY A 445 -10.92 7.85 -20.29
CA GLY A 445 -11.91 8.92 -20.34
C GLY A 445 -11.72 9.84 -21.54
N ALA A 446 -12.71 9.91 -22.44
CA ALA A 446 -12.76 10.89 -23.52
C ALA A 446 -13.43 12.18 -23.03
N SER A 447 -12.69 13.03 -22.31
CA SER A 447 -13.17 14.39 -22.05
C SER A 447 -13.02 15.26 -23.31
N ALA A 448 -13.85 16.30 -23.46
CA ALA A 448 -13.74 17.23 -24.59
C ALA A 448 -12.40 17.98 -24.52
N GLY A 449 -11.42 17.56 -25.31
CA GLY A 449 -10.15 18.28 -25.54
C GLY A 449 -8.89 17.42 -25.39
N VAL A 450 -8.79 16.63 -24.32
CA VAL A 450 -7.60 15.81 -23.99
C VAL A 450 -8.04 14.55 -23.23
N PRO A 451 -7.38 13.39 -23.42
CA PRO A 451 -7.68 12.18 -22.65
C PRO A 451 -7.56 12.41 -21.14
N VAL A 452 -8.38 11.74 -20.36
CA VAL A 452 -8.33 11.80 -18.89
C VAL A 452 -7.33 10.75 -18.40
N ASP A 453 -6.32 11.19 -17.66
CA ASP A 453 -5.45 10.26 -16.94
C ASP A 453 -6.20 9.74 -15.71
N GLN A 454 -6.13 8.45 -15.41
CA GLN A 454 -6.73 7.89 -14.20
C GLN A 454 -5.91 8.20 -12.95
N ASN A 455 -6.53 8.07 -11.79
CA ASN A 455 -5.85 8.30 -10.52
C ASN A 455 -4.66 7.37 -10.32
N ILE A 456 -3.68 7.82 -9.52
CA ILE A 456 -2.60 6.94 -9.05
C ILE A 456 -3.19 5.89 -8.11
N ILE A 457 -3.92 6.34 -7.09
CA ILE A 457 -4.71 5.49 -6.21
C ILE A 457 -6.18 5.76 -6.47
N ARG A 458 -6.88 4.72 -6.93
CA ARG A 458 -8.32 4.73 -7.14
C ARG A 458 -8.99 3.83 -6.11
N ASP A 459 -9.53 4.43 -5.05
CA ASP A 459 -10.21 3.72 -3.98
C ASP A 459 -11.72 3.61 -4.26
N HIS A 460 -12.12 2.43 -4.71
CA HIS A 460 -13.49 2.08 -5.08
C HIS A 460 -14.13 1.11 -4.08
N ARG A 461 -13.74 1.17 -2.81
CA ARG A 461 -14.25 0.24 -1.79
C ARG A 461 -15.75 0.39 -1.55
N ASN A 462 -16.24 1.61 -1.31
CA ASN A 462 -17.66 1.94 -1.08
C ASN A 462 -18.39 0.91 -0.19
N ASP A 463 -17.73 0.44 0.86
CA ASP A 463 -18.29 -0.54 1.78
C ASP A 463 -17.95 -0.13 3.23
N PRO A 464 -18.95 0.05 4.10
CA PRO A 464 -18.74 0.51 5.48
C PRO A 464 -17.92 -0.46 6.34
N LYS A 465 -17.76 -1.72 5.91
CA LYS A 465 -16.95 -2.71 6.62
C LYS A 465 -15.48 -2.67 6.21
N SER A 466 -15.15 -1.93 5.15
CA SER A 466 -13.79 -1.84 4.62
C SER A 466 -12.97 -0.79 5.35
N ARG A 467 -11.71 -1.12 5.65
CA ARG A 467 -10.74 -0.22 6.28
C ARG A 467 -9.51 -0.05 5.40
N ALA A 468 -8.98 1.16 5.27
CA ALA A 468 -7.73 1.39 4.56
C ALA A 468 -6.82 2.42 5.21
N PHE A 469 -5.53 2.10 5.26
CA PHE A 469 -4.50 3.01 5.72
C PHE A 469 -3.46 3.16 4.62
N PHE A 470 -3.28 4.40 4.16
CA PHE A 470 -2.31 4.78 3.14
C PHE A 470 -1.24 5.62 3.82
N SER A 471 0.03 5.24 3.68
CA SER A 471 1.17 5.93 4.27
C SER A 471 2.33 6.03 3.29
N ARG A 472 3.17 7.06 3.43
CA ARG A 472 4.41 7.25 2.66
C ARG A 472 4.19 7.11 1.15
N ILE A 473 3.23 7.86 0.62
CA ILE A 473 2.84 7.79 -0.79
C ILE A 473 3.53 8.90 -1.58
N MET A 474 4.30 8.54 -2.60
CA MET A 474 4.83 9.45 -3.60
C MET A 474 4.07 9.24 -4.91
N GLY A 475 3.48 10.28 -5.46
CA GLY A 475 2.70 10.17 -6.67
C GLY A 475 2.91 11.33 -7.64
N GLU A 476 3.00 11.02 -8.93
CA GLU A 476 2.99 12.00 -10.01
C GLU A 476 1.90 11.72 -11.05
N GLY A 477 1.23 12.79 -11.50
CA GLY A 477 0.27 12.72 -12.59
C GLY A 477 -1.12 12.25 -12.18
N GLY A 478 -1.82 11.60 -13.12
CA GLY A 478 -3.23 11.24 -12.99
C GLY A 478 -4.18 12.43 -12.99
N SER A 479 -5.48 12.18 -13.13
CA SER A 479 -6.52 13.16 -12.78
C SER A 479 -6.42 13.58 -11.32
N GLN A 480 -6.07 12.62 -10.46
CA GLN A 480 -5.84 12.76 -9.03
C GLN A 480 -4.69 11.87 -8.58
N GLY A 481 -3.94 12.29 -7.55
CA GLY A 481 -3.03 11.38 -6.85
C GLY A 481 -3.81 10.33 -6.07
N TYR A 482 -4.85 10.77 -5.37
CA TYR A 482 -5.81 9.91 -4.71
C TYR A 482 -7.23 10.30 -5.09
N GLY A 483 -8.07 9.32 -5.38
CA GLY A 483 -9.51 9.55 -5.36
C GLY A 483 -10.26 8.36 -4.83
N ASN A 484 -11.22 8.60 -3.94
CA ASN A 484 -12.20 7.59 -3.59
C ASN A 484 -13.55 7.89 -4.25
N GLY A 485 -14.24 6.87 -4.73
CA GLY A 485 -15.50 7.04 -5.42
C GLY A 485 -16.17 5.74 -5.78
N ALA A 486 -17.40 5.82 -6.24
CA ALA A 486 -18.19 4.67 -6.61
C ALA A 486 -17.94 4.21 -8.05
N ALA A 487 -18.15 2.92 -8.33
CA ALA A 487 -18.46 2.57 -9.72
C ALA A 487 -19.80 3.23 -10.08
N ILE A 488 -19.97 3.60 -11.36
CA ILE A 488 -21.17 4.30 -11.82
C ILE A 488 -22.44 3.55 -11.36
N GLY A 489 -23.31 4.23 -10.62
CA GLY A 489 -24.58 3.69 -10.13
C GLY A 489 -24.51 2.98 -8.76
N GLU A 490 -23.33 2.82 -8.18
CA GLU A 490 -23.18 2.45 -6.78
C GLU A 490 -23.16 3.73 -5.95
N GLY A 491 -23.91 3.80 -4.84
CA GLY A 491 -23.85 4.98 -3.98
C GLY A 491 -22.48 5.11 -3.28
N HIS A 492 -22.00 6.32 -3.04
CA HIS A 492 -20.86 6.58 -2.18
C HIS A 492 -21.24 6.23 -0.73
N ALA A 493 -20.68 5.13 -0.24
CA ALA A 493 -20.79 4.73 1.16
C ALA A 493 -19.58 5.25 1.96
N ALA A 494 -19.78 5.40 3.27
CA ALA A 494 -18.68 5.64 4.18
C ALA A 494 -17.72 4.44 4.18
N SER A 495 -16.42 4.69 4.31
CA SER A 495 -15.40 3.65 4.42
C SER A 495 -14.24 4.20 5.24
N ASN A 496 -13.89 3.54 6.35
CA ASN A 496 -12.80 3.98 7.22
C ASN A 496 -11.50 4.11 6.45
N THR A 497 -11.00 5.34 6.34
CA THR A 497 -9.86 5.65 5.49
C THR A 497 -8.96 6.69 6.11
N VAL A 498 -7.68 6.37 6.26
CA VAL A 498 -6.65 7.33 6.63
C VAL A 498 -5.63 7.42 5.50
N ILE A 499 -5.40 8.62 5.00
CA ILE A 499 -4.32 8.98 4.09
C ILE A 499 -3.35 9.85 4.88
N ASP A 500 -2.23 9.27 5.26
CA ASP A 500 -1.18 9.90 6.05
C ASP A 500 0.11 9.96 5.21
N LYS A 501 0.98 10.93 5.48
CA LYS A 501 2.34 10.99 4.91
C LYS A 501 2.37 10.83 3.38
N PHE A 502 1.90 11.82 2.64
CA PHE A 502 1.88 11.76 1.17
C PHE A 502 2.54 12.97 0.52
N LEU A 503 3.08 12.79 -0.68
CA LEU A 503 3.58 13.85 -1.55
C LEU A 503 3.02 13.60 -2.95
N PHE A 504 2.04 14.40 -3.35
CA PHE A 504 1.44 14.33 -4.68
C PHE A 504 1.90 15.51 -5.54
N MET A 505 2.58 15.18 -6.63
CA MET A 505 2.95 16.11 -7.69
C MET A 505 1.92 16.06 -8.80
N GLY A 506 1.27 17.20 -9.04
CA GLY A 506 0.37 17.37 -10.16
C GLY A 506 1.09 17.33 -11.50
N SER A 507 0.34 17.07 -12.56
CA SER A 507 0.75 17.23 -13.95
C SER A 507 -0.24 18.15 -14.67
N ALA A 508 -0.05 18.34 -15.97
CA ALA A 508 -1.05 19.00 -16.82
C ALA A 508 -2.42 18.28 -16.87
N ARG A 509 -2.57 17.05 -16.34
CA ARG A 509 -3.88 16.39 -16.23
C ARG A 509 -4.47 16.36 -14.83
N THR A 510 -3.75 16.84 -13.83
CA THR A 510 -4.22 16.77 -12.45
C THR A 510 -5.23 17.88 -12.19
N GLN A 511 -6.50 17.49 -12.04
CA GLN A 511 -7.63 18.40 -11.80
C GLN A 511 -7.62 18.87 -10.35
N ASN A 512 -7.52 17.91 -9.44
CA ASN A 512 -7.29 18.05 -8.00
C ASN A 512 -6.36 16.89 -7.58
N ALA A 513 -5.49 17.09 -6.60
CA ALA A 513 -4.56 16.03 -6.19
C ALA A 513 -5.27 14.97 -5.34
N ILE A 514 -6.29 15.37 -4.59
CA ILE A 514 -7.10 14.49 -3.76
C ILE A 514 -8.58 14.78 -4.01
N GLY A 515 -9.33 13.78 -4.47
CA GLY A 515 -10.79 13.83 -4.56
C GLY A 515 -11.42 12.89 -3.54
N ILE A 516 -12.24 13.44 -2.64
CA ILE A 516 -12.95 12.67 -1.63
C ILE A 516 -14.45 12.63 -1.95
N SER A 517 -14.94 11.52 -2.50
CA SER A 517 -16.38 11.29 -2.70
C SER A 517 -17.00 10.43 -1.59
N GLY A 518 -16.21 9.73 -0.77
CA GLY A 518 -16.71 8.98 0.38
C GLY A 518 -16.61 9.76 1.70
N THR A 519 -17.13 9.18 2.78
CA THR A 519 -16.97 9.70 4.15
C THR A 519 -16.32 8.68 5.07
N ALA A 520 -16.14 9.03 6.35
CA ALA A 520 -15.24 8.35 7.28
C ALA A 520 -13.77 8.41 6.83
N VAL A 521 -13.32 9.60 6.40
CA VAL A 521 -11.99 9.80 5.79
C VAL A 521 -11.17 10.80 6.60
N THR A 522 -9.88 10.53 6.76
CA THR A 522 -8.89 11.49 7.26
C THR A 522 -7.73 11.62 6.29
N VAL A 523 -7.37 12.86 5.95
CA VAL A 523 -6.22 13.22 5.12
C VAL A 523 -5.29 14.10 5.95
N ARG A 524 -4.05 13.66 6.17
CA ARG A 524 -3.11 14.41 7.00
C ARG A 524 -1.64 14.24 6.60
N ASN A 525 -0.80 15.13 7.14
CA ASN A 525 0.65 15.13 6.98
C ASN A 525 1.11 14.98 5.53
N GLY A 526 0.55 15.76 4.62
CA GLY A 526 0.83 15.60 3.19
C GLY A 526 1.13 16.89 2.45
N ILE A 527 1.87 16.76 1.36
CA ILE A 527 2.18 17.85 0.44
C ILE A 527 1.42 17.61 -0.86
N VAL A 528 0.65 18.61 -1.29
CA VAL A 528 0.11 18.70 -2.64
C VAL A 528 0.89 19.77 -3.38
N HIS A 529 1.57 19.39 -4.46
CA HIS A 529 2.38 20.31 -5.27
C HIS A 529 1.83 20.36 -6.69
N ARG A 530 1.33 21.52 -7.12
CA ARG A 530 1.04 21.80 -8.53
C ARG A 530 2.23 22.54 -9.15
N PRO A 531 2.96 21.92 -10.09
CA PRO A 531 4.08 22.59 -10.74
C PRO A 531 3.59 23.74 -11.63
N ASN A 532 4.49 24.60 -12.11
CA ASN A 532 4.15 25.69 -13.02
C ASN A 532 3.81 25.20 -14.45
N VAL A 533 2.72 24.46 -14.58
CA VAL A 533 2.20 23.93 -15.85
C VAL A 533 0.68 23.90 -15.80
N GLY A 534 0.04 24.52 -16.80
CA GLY A 534 -1.41 24.51 -16.96
C GLY A 534 -1.91 23.22 -17.61
N THR A 535 -3.20 22.93 -17.45
CA THR A 535 -3.87 21.77 -18.04
C THR A 535 -4.26 21.97 -19.50
N GLY A 536 -4.46 23.20 -19.97
CA GLY A 536 -4.87 23.47 -21.36
C GLY A 536 -6.26 22.96 -21.75
N ALA A 537 -6.94 22.21 -20.87
CA ALA A 537 -8.27 21.65 -21.07
C ALA A 537 -8.89 21.26 -19.71
N GLY A 538 -9.88 22.04 -19.27
CA GLY A 538 -10.64 21.78 -18.05
C GLY A 538 -10.19 22.59 -16.85
N THR A 539 -11.11 22.74 -15.90
CA THR A 539 -10.93 23.52 -14.68
C THR A 539 -10.13 22.74 -13.65
N ALA A 540 -9.04 23.35 -13.19
CA ALA A 540 -8.22 22.89 -12.09
C ALA A 540 -8.70 23.59 -10.81
N ASP A 541 -9.96 23.34 -10.41
CA ASP A 541 -10.68 24.14 -9.42
C ASP A 541 -10.09 24.10 -8.01
N SER A 542 -9.43 22.99 -7.65
CA SER A 542 -8.90 22.83 -6.30
C SER A 542 -7.65 21.97 -6.24
N SER A 543 -6.99 21.96 -5.07
CA SER A 543 -5.94 20.98 -4.76
C SER A 543 -6.52 19.76 -4.05
N ILE A 544 -7.52 19.97 -3.19
CA ILE A 544 -8.28 18.92 -2.51
C ILE A 544 -9.77 19.24 -2.70
N THR A 545 -10.56 18.26 -3.13
CA THR A 545 -12.02 18.38 -3.18
C THR A 545 -12.64 17.40 -2.20
N LEU A 546 -13.56 17.90 -1.38
CA LEU A 546 -14.45 17.12 -0.54
C LEU A 546 -15.85 17.14 -1.16
N ALA A 547 -16.51 15.98 -1.14
CA ALA A 547 -17.73 15.68 -1.85
C ALA A 547 -17.59 15.74 -3.39
N ASP A 548 -16.60 15.01 -3.90
CA ASP A 548 -16.34 14.89 -5.34
C ASP A 548 -17.38 13.98 -6.04
N GLY A 549 -18.60 14.45 -6.25
CA GLY A 549 -19.69 13.64 -6.81
C GLY A 549 -21.05 14.31 -6.65
N GLN A 550 -22.09 13.90 -7.37
CA GLN A 550 -23.40 14.55 -7.20
C GLN A 550 -23.98 14.16 -5.83
N PRO A 551 -24.67 15.07 -5.11
CA PRO A 551 -25.24 14.76 -3.79
C PRO A 551 -26.14 13.51 -3.80
N VAL A 552 -26.85 13.28 -4.90
CA VAL A 552 -27.72 12.11 -5.10
C VAL A 552 -26.97 10.78 -5.14
N ASP A 553 -25.65 10.81 -5.35
CA ASP A 553 -24.82 9.63 -5.40
C ASP A 553 -24.40 9.17 -3.99
N PHE A 554 -24.63 9.95 -2.92
CA PHE A 554 -24.21 9.59 -1.56
C PHE A 554 -25.28 8.79 -0.82
N ALA A 555 -24.88 7.72 -0.14
CA ALA A 555 -25.77 7.06 0.81
C ALA A 555 -26.08 8.02 1.98
N ALA A 556 -27.35 8.15 2.38
CA ALA A 556 -27.76 9.11 3.40
C ALA A 556 -26.97 8.96 4.72
N ALA A 557 -26.70 7.71 5.15
CA ALA A 557 -25.90 7.42 6.33
C ALA A 557 -24.43 7.83 6.18
N ALA A 558 -23.90 7.92 4.95
CA ALA A 558 -22.54 8.37 4.73
C ALA A 558 -22.40 9.87 5.03
N LEU A 559 -23.44 10.68 4.80
CA LEU A 559 -23.38 12.14 4.94
C LEU A 559 -23.23 12.62 6.41
N THR A 560 -23.41 11.72 7.37
CA THR A 560 -23.25 11.98 8.81
C THR A 560 -21.92 11.49 9.37
N GLU A 561 -21.02 10.99 8.51
CA GLU A 561 -19.72 10.48 8.92
C GLU A 561 -18.63 11.54 8.69
N PRO A 562 -17.64 11.70 9.60
CA PRO A 562 -16.61 12.72 9.48
C PRO A 562 -15.72 12.59 8.23
N VAL A 563 -15.33 13.75 7.70
CA VAL A 563 -14.24 13.93 6.73
C VAL A 563 -13.30 14.99 7.27
N ARG A 564 -12.05 14.60 7.57
CA ARG A 564 -11.05 15.46 8.22
C ARG A 564 -9.86 15.69 7.30
N VAL A 565 -9.47 16.95 7.09
CA VAL A 565 -8.25 17.32 6.36
C VAL A 565 -7.42 18.25 7.22
N TYR A 566 -6.21 17.84 7.63
CA TYR A 566 -5.38 18.69 8.46
C TYR A 566 -3.88 18.46 8.34
N ASN A 567 -3.08 19.47 8.71
CA ASN A 567 -1.62 19.41 8.58
C ASN A 567 -1.17 19.06 7.14
N VAL A 568 -1.75 19.74 6.15
CA VAL A 568 -1.41 19.58 4.73
C VAL A 568 -0.76 20.87 4.22
N THR A 569 0.31 20.74 3.44
CA THR A 569 0.93 21.86 2.72
C THR A 569 0.51 21.81 1.25
N ILE A 570 -0.14 22.86 0.78
CA ILE A 570 -0.60 22.99 -0.61
C ILE A 570 0.25 24.06 -1.29
N VAL A 571 1.00 23.63 -2.29
CA VAL A 571 1.84 24.51 -3.11
C VAL A 571 1.32 24.54 -4.54
N ASN A 572 1.07 25.74 -5.05
CA ASN A 572 0.67 25.96 -6.43
C ASN A 572 1.64 26.93 -7.09
N GLU A 573 2.54 26.40 -7.91
CA GLU A 573 3.55 27.18 -8.64
C GLU A 573 3.02 27.70 -9.98
N MET A 574 1.74 27.49 -10.34
CA MET A 574 1.18 28.06 -11.58
C MET A 574 1.20 29.60 -11.54
N ASP A 575 1.81 30.20 -12.56
CA ASP A 575 1.72 31.63 -12.82
C ASP A 575 0.39 32.02 -13.50
N ASP A 576 0.20 33.32 -13.75
CA ASP A 576 -1.00 33.85 -14.43
C ASP A 576 -1.22 33.22 -15.82
N THR A 577 -0.15 32.91 -16.55
CA THR A 577 -0.23 32.33 -17.89
C THR A 577 -0.72 30.88 -17.83
N GLN A 578 -0.13 30.08 -16.93
CA GLN A 578 -0.53 28.68 -16.76
C GLN A 578 -1.94 28.56 -16.17
N GLN A 579 -2.32 29.45 -15.26
CA GLN A 579 -3.68 29.50 -14.75
C GLN A 579 -4.68 29.84 -15.86
N ALA A 580 -4.38 30.83 -16.70
CA ALA A 580 -5.25 31.20 -17.83
C ALA A 580 -5.43 30.07 -18.84
N ARG A 581 -4.40 29.24 -19.06
CA ARG A 581 -4.49 28.02 -19.90
C ARG A 581 -5.52 27.01 -19.40
N ASN A 582 -5.90 27.05 -18.11
CA ASN A 582 -6.96 26.18 -17.57
C ASN A 582 -8.36 26.68 -17.93
N GLY A 583 -8.48 27.76 -18.72
CA GLY A 583 -9.75 28.41 -19.02
C GLY A 583 -10.35 29.12 -17.82
N GLN A 584 -9.52 29.49 -16.84
CA GLN A 584 -9.96 30.08 -15.57
C GLN A 584 -9.41 31.48 -15.36
N GLY A 585 -10.23 32.36 -14.76
CA GLY A 585 -9.75 33.58 -14.13
C GLY A 585 -9.04 33.30 -12.79
N ALA A 586 -8.19 34.23 -12.38
CA ALA A 586 -7.38 34.24 -11.16
C ALA A 586 -8.04 33.66 -9.88
N THR A 587 -9.32 33.96 -9.69
CA THR A 587 -10.10 33.74 -8.47
C THR A 587 -10.74 32.36 -8.37
N ALA A 588 -10.64 31.52 -9.41
CA ALA A 588 -11.36 30.26 -9.46
C ALA A 588 -10.70 29.10 -8.68
N TRP A 589 -9.41 29.24 -8.29
CA TRP A 589 -8.72 28.17 -7.56
C TRP A 589 -8.92 28.26 -6.05
N THR A 590 -9.38 27.17 -5.46
CA THR A 590 -9.57 27.01 -4.01
C THR A 590 -8.63 25.92 -3.48
N PRO A 591 -7.79 26.16 -2.46
CA PRO A 591 -6.87 25.14 -1.94
C PRO A 591 -7.60 23.85 -1.52
N VAL A 592 -8.66 24.01 -0.74
CA VAL A 592 -9.57 22.92 -0.32
C VAL A 592 -11.00 23.35 -0.63
N ASP A 593 -11.63 22.67 -1.58
CA ASP A 593 -13.02 22.89 -1.95
C ASP A 593 -13.93 21.91 -1.22
N ILE A 594 -15.00 22.42 -0.61
CA ILE A 594 -16.02 21.62 0.08
C ILE A 594 -17.34 21.92 -0.60
N ARG A 595 -17.91 20.92 -1.31
CA ARG A 595 -19.17 21.12 -2.01
C ARG A 595 -20.29 21.48 -1.02
N PRO A 596 -20.94 22.65 -1.16
CA PRO A 596 -22.00 23.05 -0.25
C PRO A 596 -23.19 22.09 -0.28
N GLY A 597 -23.79 21.82 0.88
CA GLY A 597 -25.02 21.05 1.00
C GLY A 597 -24.89 19.53 0.80
N VAL A 598 -23.67 18.99 0.72
CA VAL A 598 -23.45 17.54 0.67
C VAL A 598 -23.33 16.96 2.07
N TYR A 599 -22.34 17.41 2.85
CA TYR A 599 -22.13 16.90 4.20
C TYR A 599 -23.04 17.59 5.21
N ALA A 600 -23.44 16.86 6.25
CA ALA A 600 -24.10 17.46 7.40
C ALA A 600 -23.16 18.48 8.09
N ASP A 601 -23.75 19.47 8.75
CA ASP A 601 -23.01 20.55 9.40
C ASP A 601 -21.92 20.01 10.35
N GLY A 602 -20.69 20.49 10.17
CA GLY A 602 -19.53 20.11 10.99
C GLY A 602 -18.89 18.76 10.65
N MET A 603 -19.43 17.99 9.69
CA MET A 603 -18.84 16.70 9.30
C MET A 603 -17.58 16.86 8.45
N ALA A 604 -17.51 17.91 7.61
CA ALA A 604 -16.29 18.27 6.90
C ALA A 604 -15.47 19.25 7.74
N GLN A 605 -14.28 18.83 8.16
CA GLN A 605 -13.39 19.59 9.02
C GLN A 605 -12.05 19.83 8.32
N VAL A 606 -11.68 21.09 8.13
CA VAL A 606 -10.41 21.48 7.53
C VAL A 606 -9.65 22.35 8.53
N ALA A 607 -8.42 21.97 8.87
CA ALA A 607 -7.60 22.69 9.84
C ALA A 607 -6.11 22.66 9.48
N ASN A 608 -5.33 23.61 9.99
CA ASN A 608 -3.87 23.56 9.92
C ASN A 608 -3.28 23.35 8.51
N ILE A 609 -3.94 23.93 7.51
CA ILE A 609 -3.46 23.95 6.12
C ILE A 609 -2.44 25.09 5.97
N VAL A 610 -1.37 24.80 5.24
CA VAL A 610 -0.44 25.80 4.72
C VAL A 610 -0.70 25.94 3.23
N VAL A 611 -0.90 27.18 2.76
CA VAL A 611 -1.07 27.47 1.34
C VAL A 611 0.07 28.35 0.85
N HIS A 612 0.64 28.01 -0.31
CA HIS A 612 1.70 28.78 -0.93
C HIS A 612 1.54 28.85 -2.45
N ARG A 613 1.32 30.05 -2.98
CA ARG A 613 1.11 30.33 -4.41
C ARG A 613 2.02 31.47 -4.88
N PRO A 614 3.34 31.24 -4.97
CA PRO A 614 4.32 32.33 -5.12
C PRO A 614 4.38 32.96 -6.51
N ASN A 615 4.02 32.21 -7.56
CA ASN A 615 4.22 32.66 -8.95
C ASN A 615 3.00 33.38 -9.55
N PHE A 616 1.89 33.40 -8.82
CA PHE A 616 0.66 34.03 -9.28
C PHE A 616 0.58 35.48 -8.80
N THR A 617 0.17 36.41 -9.66
CA THR A 617 0.02 37.81 -9.28
C THR A 617 -1.05 37.96 -8.18
N GLY A 618 -0.64 38.45 -7.00
CA GLY A 618 -1.53 38.50 -5.83
C GLY A 618 -1.79 37.14 -5.17
N GLY A 619 -0.99 36.13 -5.51
CA GLY A 619 -1.07 34.79 -4.94
C GLY A 619 -0.83 34.76 -3.42
N PHE A 620 -1.45 33.77 -2.78
CA PHE A 620 -1.37 33.62 -1.32
C PHE A 620 0.00 33.10 -0.89
N VAL A 621 0.73 33.91 -0.13
CA VAL A 621 2.01 33.54 0.50
C VAL A 621 1.99 33.78 2.01
N GLY A 622 0.82 34.04 2.58
CA GLY A 622 0.64 34.52 3.96
C GLY A 622 1.11 33.55 5.05
N ASP A 623 1.24 32.26 4.72
CA ASP A 623 1.75 31.24 5.64
C ASP A 623 3.29 31.09 5.60
N GLY A 624 3.94 31.70 4.59
CA GLY A 624 5.39 31.64 4.38
C GLY A 624 6.19 32.60 5.28
N PRO A 625 7.52 32.66 5.09
CA PRO A 625 8.28 32.00 4.02
C PRO A 625 8.35 30.47 4.15
N LEU A 626 8.41 29.76 3.02
CA LEU A 626 8.67 28.32 2.99
C LEU A 626 10.05 28.06 2.41
N ASN A 627 10.78 27.09 2.97
CA ASN A 627 11.97 26.53 2.35
C ASN A 627 11.56 25.45 1.35
N SER A 628 12.13 25.49 0.15
CA SER A 628 11.84 24.63 -0.99
C SER A 628 13.06 23.78 -1.36
N ALA A 629 13.64 23.09 -0.39
CA ALA A 629 14.76 22.18 -0.63
C ALA A 629 14.38 21.18 -1.74
N ARG A 630 15.04 21.31 -2.90
CA ARG A 630 14.80 20.46 -4.06
C ARG A 630 15.26 19.04 -3.74
N LEU A 631 14.42 18.07 -4.08
CA LEU A 631 14.65 16.66 -3.75
C LEU A 631 15.51 15.93 -4.78
N GLY A 632 15.83 16.55 -5.93
CA GLY A 632 16.58 15.92 -7.01
C GLY A 632 15.88 14.72 -7.66
N LEU A 633 14.55 14.61 -7.49
CA LEU A 633 13.74 13.56 -8.08
C LEU A 633 13.36 13.90 -9.52
N VAL A 634 13.30 12.89 -10.38
CA VAL A 634 13.08 13.08 -11.82
C VAL A 634 11.58 13.09 -12.12
N PRO A 635 11.02 14.16 -12.71
CA PRO A 635 9.66 14.17 -13.21
C PRO A 635 9.48 13.19 -14.38
N ARG A 636 8.30 12.59 -14.46
CA ARG A 636 7.96 11.55 -15.44
C ARG A 636 6.91 12.01 -16.45
N TYR A 637 6.14 13.03 -16.14
CA TYR A 637 5.12 13.55 -17.04
C TYR A 637 5.75 14.41 -18.15
N LEU A 638 5.93 13.82 -19.33
CA LEU A 638 6.58 14.46 -20.47
C LEU A 638 5.65 15.32 -21.34
N GLY A 639 4.37 15.44 -20.98
CA GLY A 639 3.36 16.16 -21.75
C GLY A 639 2.36 15.25 -22.47
N TYR A 640 1.63 15.83 -23.43
CA TYR A 640 0.50 15.17 -24.08
C TYR A 640 0.88 14.27 -25.24
N ARG A 641 0.26 13.07 -25.27
CA ARG A 641 0.45 12.08 -26.34
C ARG A 641 -0.67 11.05 -26.36
N TRP A 642 -1.35 10.85 -27.49
CA TRP A 642 -2.43 9.87 -27.63
C TRP A 642 -2.69 9.43 -29.07
N LYS A 643 -3.47 8.36 -29.22
CA LYS A 643 -3.96 7.79 -30.48
C LYS A 643 -5.46 7.52 -30.38
N ASN A 644 -6.18 7.59 -31.50
CA ASN A 644 -7.59 7.24 -31.65
C ASN A 644 -8.49 7.86 -30.58
N HIS A 645 -8.46 9.19 -30.46
CA HIS A 645 -9.30 9.86 -29.47
C HIS A 645 -10.79 9.57 -29.72
N ALA A 646 -11.50 9.02 -28.72
CA ALA A 646 -12.89 8.58 -28.86
C ALA A 646 -13.84 9.73 -29.25
N ALA A 647 -13.50 10.97 -28.86
CA ALA A 647 -14.06 12.16 -29.50
C ALA A 647 -13.35 12.39 -30.84
N SER A 648 -14.02 12.07 -31.95
CA SER A 648 -13.48 12.05 -33.31
C SER A 648 -12.88 13.37 -33.82
N SER A 649 -13.15 14.49 -33.15
CA SER A 649 -12.72 15.83 -33.57
C SER A 649 -11.26 16.17 -33.26
N LEU A 650 -10.59 15.44 -32.37
CA LEU A 650 -9.22 15.77 -31.92
C LEU A 650 -8.12 15.05 -32.69
N GLY A 651 -8.45 13.95 -33.39
CA GLY A 651 -7.48 13.12 -34.09
C GLY A 651 -6.37 12.57 -33.19
N ASP A 652 -5.30 12.10 -33.82
CA ASP A 652 -4.13 11.56 -33.15
C ASP A 652 -3.15 12.66 -32.73
N LYS A 653 -2.49 12.44 -31.58
CA LYS A 653 -1.34 13.25 -31.11
C LYS A 653 -0.17 12.33 -30.78
N LEU A 654 0.46 11.78 -31.82
CA LEU A 654 1.53 10.78 -31.67
C LEU A 654 2.89 11.37 -31.27
N VAL A 655 3.10 12.67 -31.49
CA VAL A 655 4.29 13.41 -31.03
C VAL A 655 4.01 14.00 -29.65
N MET A 656 4.93 13.81 -28.71
CA MET A 656 4.82 14.36 -27.36
C MET A 656 4.82 15.89 -27.39
N ASP A 657 3.75 16.50 -26.88
CA ASP A 657 3.69 17.94 -26.67
C ASP A 657 4.26 18.30 -25.30
N THR A 658 5.55 18.59 -25.32
CA THR A 658 6.34 18.89 -24.13
C THR A 658 6.04 20.27 -23.54
N SER A 659 5.19 21.09 -24.16
CA SER A 659 4.75 22.36 -23.56
C SER A 659 3.85 22.17 -22.33
N PHE A 660 3.39 20.93 -22.13
CA PHE A 660 2.64 20.45 -20.97
C PHE A 660 3.45 19.50 -20.09
N ALA A 661 4.78 19.40 -20.30
CA ALA A 661 5.64 18.59 -19.45
C ALA A 661 5.72 19.19 -18.04
N THR A 662 5.85 18.33 -17.03
CA THR A 662 6.26 18.79 -15.71
C THR A 662 7.67 19.40 -15.80
N PRO A 663 7.94 20.56 -15.18
CA PRO A 663 9.26 21.18 -15.16
C PRO A 663 10.34 20.23 -14.61
N ALA A 664 11.60 20.38 -15.02
CA ALA A 664 12.68 19.41 -14.78
C ALA A 664 13.00 19.10 -13.30
N ASP A 665 12.85 20.08 -12.39
CA ASP A 665 13.16 19.92 -10.96
C ASP A 665 11.99 20.38 -10.08
N PRO A 666 10.80 19.75 -10.20
CA PRO A 666 9.61 20.26 -9.54
C PRO A 666 9.58 19.81 -8.08
N TRP A 667 10.17 18.66 -7.74
CA TRP A 667 10.05 18.04 -6.43
C TRP A 667 10.78 18.83 -5.35
N SER A 668 10.02 19.31 -4.38
CA SER A 668 10.54 20.06 -3.24
C SER A 668 9.94 19.55 -1.94
N LEU A 669 10.76 19.52 -0.90
CA LEU A 669 10.29 19.33 0.46
C LEU A 669 9.93 20.67 1.08
N TRP A 670 8.67 21.06 0.91
CA TRP A 670 8.16 22.33 1.40
C TRP A 670 7.99 22.31 2.92
N ARG A 671 8.81 23.10 3.61
CA ARG A 671 8.77 23.27 5.07
C ARG A 671 8.69 24.74 5.48
N PRO A 672 8.01 25.10 6.57
CA PRO A 672 8.08 26.45 7.12
C PRO A 672 9.53 26.87 7.38
N ALA A 673 9.94 28.04 6.89
CA ALA A 673 11.24 28.62 7.18
C ALA A 673 11.17 29.55 8.40
N PRO A 674 12.30 29.91 9.05
CA PRO A 674 12.30 30.87 10.15
C PRO A 674 11.54 32.15 9.80
N GLY A 675 10.65 32.58 10.71
CA GLY A 675 9.75 33.72 10.52
C GLY A 675 8.41 33.40 9.83
N ALA A 676 8.19 32.15 9.41
CA ALA A 676 6.90 31.74 8.85
C ALA A 676 5.77 31.82 9.87
N LYS A 677 4.64 32.41 9.47
CA LYS A 677 3.44 32.49 10.33
C LYS A 677 2.82 31.12 10.64
N ALA A 678 3.20 30.08 9.90
CA ALA A 678 2.76 28.72 10.15
C ALA A 678 3.43 28.07 11.38
N ILE A 679 4.61 28.56 11.81
CA ILE A 679 5.38 27.94 12.88
C ILE A 679 4.66 28.12 14.22
N GLY A 680 4.44 27.01 14.93
CA GLY A 680 3.82 27.00 16.26
C GLY A 680 2.38 27.50 16.31
N SER A 681 1.72 27.66 15.15
CA SER A 681 0.41 28.29 15.04
C SER A 681 -0.74 27.29 14.88
N ALA A 682 -0.49 25.99 14.98
CA ALA A 682 -1.52 24.99 14.77
C ALA A 682 -2.47 24.88 15.97
N THR A 683 -3.77 24.73 15.71
CA THR A 683 -4.82 24.60 16.74
C THR A 683 -5.88 23.59 16.30
N GLY A 684 -6.63 23.02 17.23
CA GLY A 684 -7.70 22.06 16.91
C GLY A 684 -7.16 20.72 16.43
N LEU A 685 -7.56 20.28 15.23
CA LEU A 685 -7.11 19.00 14.65
C LEU A 685 -5.62 19.05 14.27
N VAL A 686 -4.76 18.45 15.10
CA VAL A 686 -3.31 18.40 14.88
C VAL A 686 -2.84 16.95 14.86
N ALA A 687 -2.08 16.55 13.85
CA ALA A 687 -1.48 15.22 13.79
C ALA A 687 -0.46 15.00 14.93
N HIS A 688 -0.23 13.74 15.31
CA HIS A 688 0.78 13.40 16.31
C HIS A 688 2.20 13.70 15.83
N ASP A 689 2.53 13.20 14.64
CA ASP A 689 3.81 13.38 13.95
C ASP A 689 3.63 14.17 12.64
N ASP A 690 4.74 14.47 11.96
CA ASP A 690 4.78 15.16 10.68
C ASP A 690 4.98 14.20 9.49
N LEU A 691 5.12 14.75 8.27
CA LEU A 691 5.37 14.01 7.02
C LEU A 691 6.57 13.05 7.12
N LEU A 692 7.60 13.43 7.88
CA LEU A 692 8.86 12.70 8.02
C LEU A 692 8.84 11.74 9.23
N GLY A 693 7.74 11.71 9.98
CA GLY A 693 7.60 10.90 11.19
C GLY A 693 8.17 11.55 12.46
N ASN A 694 8.54 12.83 12.40
CA ASN A 694 8.98 13.55 13.60
C ASN A 694 7.78 13.85 14.49
N VAL A 695 7.87 13.53 15.78
CA VAL A 695 6.83 13.90 16.75
C VAL A 695 6.71 15.41 16.81
N ARG A 696 5.49 15.92 16.65
CA ARG A 696 5.26 17.36 16.67
C ARG A 696 5.35 17.91 18.09
N PRO A 697 5.95 19.11 18.29
CA PRO A 697 6.01 19.74 19.60
C PRO A 697 4.61 20.14 20.09
N PRO A 698 4.46 20.52 21.38
CA PRO A 698 3.19 21.02 21.92
C PRO A 698 2.66 22.24 21.14
N ALA A 699 3.54 23.18 20.78
CA ALA A 699 3.25 24.27 19.86
C ALA A 699 3.58 23.82 18.42
N ALA A 700 2.73 22.96 17.85
CA ALA A 700 2.92 22.40 16.52
C ALA A 700 2.74 23.47 15.42
N SER A 701 3.41 23.26 14.29
CA SER A 701 3.26 24.12 13.12
C SER A 701 2.08 23.66 12.24
N ARG A 702 1.48 24.60 11.50
CA ARG A 702 0.56 24.25 10.42
C ARG A 702 1.33 23.60 9.27
N GLY A 703 0.62 22.84 8.43
CA GLY A 703 1.20 22.16 7.27
C GLY A 703 1.83 20.82 7.59
N ALA A 704 2.45 20.24 6.56
CA ALA A 704 2.89 18.84 6.54
C ALA A 704 4.16 18.55 7.34
N VAL A 705 5.08 19.51 7.44
CA VAL A 705 6.43 19.32 7.99
C VAL A 705 6.68 20.36 9.07
N GLU A 706 7.30 19.96 10.18
CA GLU A 706 7.81 20.92 11.16
C GLU A 706 9.06 21.66 10.63
N PRO A 707 9.39 22.86 11.15
CA PRO A 707 10.65 23.52 10.82
C PRO A 707 11.84 22.66 11.25
N ALA A 708 12.97 22.86 10.56
CA ALA A 708 14.22 22.13 10.82
C ALA A 708 14.82 22.43 12.19
#